data_AF-A0A4R3YAK9-F1
#
_entry.id   AF-A0A4R3YAK9-F1
#
_cell.length_a   1.000
_cell.length_b   1.000
_cell.length_c   1.000
_cell.angle_alpha   90.00
_cell.angle_beta   90.00
_cell.angle_gamma   90.00
#
_symmetry.space_group_name_H-M   'P 1'
#
loop_
_entity.id
_entity.type
_entity.pdbx_description
1 polymer ?
#
loop_
_entity_poly.entity_id
_entity_poly.type
_entity_poly.pdbx_seq_one_letter_code
_entity_poly.pdbx_strand_id
1 'polypeptide(L)'
;MRMCILYLLTLVSALFFSIFAGYANAEIELSPNSVEINVGATALVNVSKASGRISVSSSQSAIATASYSSGRVTIKGVASGAAVVTVKDRYSSAKVEVKVLAGSGTPTTGTTSGAGYTLVAWNDLGMHCVDGNDYSIFSILPPYNNLQAHLVNKGTGKIVTSGVSVTYQSVADSTGSINTISSTKTNFWQYVLALFGASPAPDVGLTGNKTPSNTPSLMKLNTAAQRFEADGIPITPVDDARRKNFYPMVKLVAKDGTGKVLATTQTVLPVSDEMNCAACHRSTTDTSTLANAAKPSSGWVFDGVLEKDWKKNILKLHDEKQLSNPVFVNALASKGFSNTGLYNTAMSGKPVLCATCHSSNALPGTGVAGIKSLTQALHSQHASVIDPVSKLSLNDANNRGTCYLCHPGAVTQCLRGAMGKAVDASGNPLMTCQSCHGSMKIVGSANRVGWLQEPNCQACHHDSKRDLVAIDQQYGTIFTPSDQRFATNPNVPSAGFSLYRLSKGHGGLNCESCHGPTHAINPSAEINDNVQSIALQGHAGTVAECSVCHASVPLTKDGGPHGMHTIGNAWVSSHGDTVEHSSASSCAYCHGADFKGSALSELKVAKTFNVEGGVKNFAAGHKVSCYDCHNGPGDRVASNLLQFTAKSQLAAKQKTGNANVSWNILKYLHEKPEAKMGIAKQ
;
A
#
# COMPACT_ATOMS: atom_id res chain seq x y z
N MET A 1 -73.58 -20.09 24.58
CA MET A 1 -72.38 -19.61 25.32
C MET A 1 -71.37 -20.70 25.69
N ARG A 2 -71.75 -21.94 26.03
CA ARG A 2 -70.78 -23.01 26.37
C ARG A 2 -70.03 -23.63 25.18
N MET A 3 -70.54 -23.56 23.95
CA MET A 3 -69.85 -24.08 22.74
C MET A 3 -68.81 -23.11 22.13
N CYS A 4 -68.94 -21.78 22.31
CA CYS A 4 -67.92 -20.83 21.83
C CYS A 4 -66.65 -20.81 22.70
N ILE A 5 -66.78 -21.12 23.99
CA ILE A 5 -65.64 -21.14 24.92
C ILE A 5 -64.77 -22.38 24.68
N LEU A 6 -65.37 -23.51 24.29
CA LEU A 6 -64.62 -24.74 23.97
C LEU A 6 -63.83 -24.63 22.65
N TYR A 7 -64.36 -23.90 21.66
CA TYR A 7 -63.67 -23.63 20.40
C TYR A 7 -62.53 -22.62 20.53
N LEU A 8 -62.63 -21.66 21.47
CA LEU A 8 -61.55 -20.70 21.73
C LEU A 8 -60.38 -21.35 22.51
N LEU A 9 -60.67 -22.29 23.42
CA LEU A 9 -59.64 -22.98 24.22
C LEU A 9 -58.84 -24.02 23.41
N THR A 10 -59.43 -24.64 22.39
CA THR A 10 -58.70 -25.55 21.47
C THR A 10 -57.87 -24.79 20.43
N LEU A 11 -58.31 -23.60 20.00
CA LEU A 11 -57.53 -22.73 19.11
C LEU A 11 -56.34 -22.06 19.82
N VAL A 12 -56.48 -21.68 21.10
CA VAL A 12 -55.38 -21.10 21.88
C VAL A 12 -54.34 -22.15 22.29
N SER A 13 -54.73 -23.41 22.54
CA SER A 13 -53.78 -24.50 22.81
C SER A 13 -53.05 -25.00 21.55
N ALA A 14 -53.70 -24.97 20.37
CA ALA A 14 -53.03 -25.22 19.09
C ALA A 14 -52.10 -24.08 18.63
N LEU A 15 -52.41 -22.82 18.98
CA LEU A 15 -51.51 -21.69 18.74
C LEU A 15 -50.33 -21.66 19.72
N PHE A 16 -50.49 -22.14 20.96
CA PHE A 16 -49.38 -22.23 21.92
C PHE A 16 -48.43 -23.41 21.65
N PHE A 17 -48.91 -24.52 21.07
CA PHE A 17 -48.04 -25.63 20.65
C PHE A 17 -47.34 -25.41 19.29
N SER A 18 -47.80 -24.44 18.49
CA SER A 18 -47.18 -24.11 17.19
C SER A 18 -46.14 -22.98 17.26
N ILE A 19 -46.00 -22.29 18.41
CA ILE A 19 -45.01 -21.21 18.62
C ILE A 19 -43.74 -21.70 19.34
N PHE A 20 -43.71 -22.94 19.83
CA PHE A 20 -42.52 -23.55 20.45
C PHE A 20 -42.00 -24.81 19.74
N ALA A 21 -42.57 -25.18 18.59
CA ALA A 21 -42.05 -26.22 17.71
C ALA A 21 -41.46 -25.57 16.45
N GLY A 22 -40.31 -24.90 16.58
CA GLY A 22 -39.70 -24.21 15.44
C GLY A 22 -38.34 -23.55 15.66
N TYR A 23 -37.89 -23.35 16.90
CA TYR A 23 -36.47 -23.12 17.15
C TYR A 23 -35.78 -24.47 17.31
N ALA A 24 -35.64 -25.21 16.21
CA ALA A 24 -34.47 -26.06 16.09
C ALA A 24 -33.28 -25.12 16.33
N ASN A 25 -32.48 -25.38 17.38
CA ASN A 25 -31.28 -24.61 17.64
C ASN A 25 -30.47 -24.60 16.35
N ALA A 26 -30.43 -23.47 15.65
CA ALA A 26 -29.73 -23.37 14.40
C ALA A 26 -28.25 -23.60 14.71
N GLU A 27 -27.68 -24.68 14.18
CA GLU A 27 -26.27 -24.96 14.38
C GLU A 27 -25.45 -23.87 13.70
N ILE A 28 -24.43 -23.39 14.41
CA ILE A 28 -23.49 -22.41 13.90
C ILE A 28 -22.83 -22.94 12.62
N GLU A 29 -22.86 -22.13 11.57
CA GLU A 29 -22.29 -22.46 10.26
C GLU A 29 -21.03 -21.64 10.01
N LEU A 30 -20.00 -22.30 9.50
CA LEU A 30 -18.71 -21.71 9.18
C LEU A 30 -18.41 -21.87 7.69
N SER A 31 -18.09 -20.77 7.02
CA SER A 31 -17.73 -20.78 5.60
C SER A 31 -16.47 -19.95 5.34
N PRO A 32 -15.35 -20.58 4.93
CA PRO A 32 -15.15 -22.02 4.77
C PRO A 32 -15.00 -22.76 6.12
N ASN A 33 -15.22 -24.08 6.13
CA ASN A 33 -15.00 -24.97 7.29
C ASN A 33 -13.58 -25.59 7.32
N SER A 34 -12.73 -25.25 6.36
CA SER A 34 -11.30 -25.56 6.36
C SER A 34 -10.52 -24.43 5.68
N VAL A 35 -9.35 -24.10 6.18
CA VAL A 35 -8.46 -23.09 5.61
C VAL A 35 -7.03 -23.62 5.51
N GLU A 36 -6.38 -23.35 4.37
CA GLU A 36 -4.96 -23.56 4.17
C GLU A 36 -4.29 -22.20 4.04
N ILE A 37 -3.33 -21.89 4.92
CA ILE A 37 -2.68 -20.57 5.00
C ILE A 37 -1.17 -20.72 5.21
N ASN A 38 -0.38 -19.79 4.69
CA ASN A 38 1.05 -19.77 4.97
C ASN A 38 1.33 -19.23 6.39
N VAL A 39 2.49 -19.58 6.96
CA VAL A 39 3.00 -18.89 8.17
C VAL A 39 2.98 -17.38 7.96
N GLY A 40 2.38 -16.64 8.90
CA GLY A 40 2.21 -15.19 8.85
C GLY A 40 0.98 -14.70 8.09
N ALA A 41 0.34 -15.54 7.27
CA ALA A 41 -0.89 -15.20 6.55
C ALA A 41 -2.12 -15.28 7.46
N THR A 42 -3.24 -14.73 6.97
CA THR A 42 -4.51 -14.73 7.69
C THR A 42 -5.63 -15.21 6.76
N ALA A 43 -6.54 -16.04 7.27
CA ALA A 43 -7.78 -16.41 6.61
C ALA A 43 -8.98 -15.85 7.37
N LEU A 44 -10.04 -15.54 6.62
CA LEU A 44 -11.32 -15.11 7.16
C LEU A 44 -12.35 -16.23 6.99
N VAL A 45 -13.08 -16.53 8.06
CA VAL A 45 -14.18 -17.49 8.07
C VAL A 45 -15.45 -16.75 8.50
N ASN A 46 -16.47 -16.80 7.65
CA ASN A 46 -17.77 -16.21 7.97
C ASN A 46 -18.52 -17.11 8.96
N VAL A 47 -19.15 -16.49 9.95
CA VAL A 47 -19.99 -17.16 10.94
C VAL A 47 -21.45 -16.79 10.67
N SER A 48 -22.26 -17.77 10.33
CA SER A 48 -23.71 -17.63 10.16
C SER A 48 -24.47 -18.48 11.18
N LYS A 49 -25.74 -18.16 11.41
CA LYS A 49 -26.65 -18.86 12.35
C LYS A 49 -26.21 -18.90 13.82
N ALA A 50 -25.17 -18.13 14.17
CA ALA A 50 -24.66 -17.96 15.52
C ALA A 50 -25.70 -17.36 16.49
N SER A 51 -25.85 -17.98 17.66
CA SER A 51 -26.80 -17.59 18.70
C SER A 51 -26.11 -17.19 20.00
N GLY A 52 -26.27 -15.92 20.39
CA GLY A 52 -25.71 -15.40 21.64
C GLY A 52 -24.21 -15.05 21.53
N ARG A 53 -23.49 -15.16 22.66
CA ARG A 53 -22.06 -14.78 22.73
C ARG A 53 -21.19 -15.81 22.02
N ILE A 54 -20.36 -15.35 21.10
CA ILE A 54 -19.39 -16.17 20.39
C ILE A 54 -18.04 -16.17 21.09
N SER A 55 -17.45 -17.35 21.18
CA SER A 55 -16.09 -17.58 21.67
C SER A 55 -15.32 -18.38 20.62
N VAL A 56 -14.02 -18.09 20.50
CA VAL A 56 -13.13 -18.78 19.57
C VAL A 56 -11.88 -19.22 20.29
N SER A 57 -11.44 -20.45 20.02
CA SER A 57 -10.21 -21.03 20.57
C SER A 57 -9.49 -21.85 19.52
N SER A 58 -8.16 -21.78 19.51
CA SER A 58 -7.31 -22.65 18.69
C SER A 58 -6.82 -23.84 19.52
N SER A 59 -6.80 -25.04 18.93
CA SER A 59 -6.21 -26.23 19.55
C SER A 59 -4.69 -26.14 19.69
N GLN A 60 -4.03 -25.29 18.88
CA GLN A 60 -2.59 -25.06 18.95
C GLN A 60 -2.26 -23.61 18.59
N SER A 61 -2.25 -22.72 19.58
CA SER A 61 -2.00 -21.28 19.40
C SER A 61 -0.59 -20.96 18.89
N ALA A 62 0.37 -21.87 19.08
CA ALA A 62 1.70 -21.76 18.49
C ALA A 62 1.72 -22.01 16.97
N ILE A 63 0.71 -22.70 16.42
CA ILE A 63 0.56 -22.97 14.98
C ILE A 63 -0.39 -21.97 14.35
N ALA A 64 -1.56 -21.73 14.95
CA ALA A 64 -2.52 -20.75 14.46
C ALA A 64 -3.26 -20.06 15.60
N THR A 65 -3.43 -18.74 15.51
CA THR A 65 -4.27 -17.97 16.43
C THR A 65 -5.59 -17.61 15.76
N ALA A 66 -6.64 -17.37 16.54
CA ALA A 66 -7.94 -16.99 16.02
C ALA A 66 -8.60 -15.92 16.89
N SER A 67 -9.28 -14.97 16.26
CA SER A 67 -10.09 -13.94 16.92
C SER A 67 -11.44 -13.80 16.21
N TYR A 68 -12.45 -13.30 16.91
CA TYR A 68 -13.78 -13.07 16.35
C TYR A 68 -14.19 -11.61 16.48
N SER A 69 -14.62 -11.03 15.36
CA SER A 69 -15.24 -9.71 15.33
C SER A 69 -16.22 -9.62 14.15
N SER A 70 -17.31 -8.88 14.34
CA SER A 70 -18.24 -8.52 13.26
C SER A 70 -18.71 -9.69 12.37
N GLY A 71 -19.06 -10.83 12.99
CA GLY A 71 -19.56 -12.00 12.26
C GLY A 71 -18.49 -12.83 11.55
N ARG A 72 -17.20 -12.59 11.81
CA ARG A 72 -16.09 -13.32 11.17
C ARG A 72 -15.06 -13.79 12.19
N VAL A 73 -14.52 -14.97 11.93
CA VAL A 73 -13.30 -15.46 12.57
C VAL A 73 -12.10 -15.14 11.70
N THR A 74 -11.11 -14.48 12.29
CA THR A 74 -9.82 -14.16 11.68
C THR A 74 -8.79 -15.16 12.19
N ILE A 75 -8.27 -16.03 11.32
CA ILE A 75 -7.31 -17.09 11.66
C ILE A 75 -5.95 -16.68 11.14
N LYS A 76 -4.94 -16.54 11.99
CA LYS A 76 -3.56 -16.20 11.62
C LYS A 76 -2.64 -17.40 11.76
N GLY A 77 -1.88 -17.72 10.72
CA GLY A 77 -0.80 -18.72 10.78
C GLY A 77 0.40 -18.18 11.55
N VAL A 78 0.87 -18.93 12.55
CA VAL A 78 2.00 -18.59 13.43
C VAL A 78 3.21 -19.47 13.15
N ALA A 79 3.01 -20.78 12.96
CA ALA A 79 4.06 -21.74 12.61
C ALA A 79 3.48 -22.86 11.76
N SER A 80 4.33 -23.56 10.99
CA SER A 80 3.90 -24.70 10.17
C SER A 80 3.23 -25.78 11.02
N GLY A 81 2.16 -26.36 10.51
CA GLY A 81 1.49 -27.53 11.06
C GLY A 81 -0.02 -27.42 10.98
N ALA A 82 -0.73 -28.30 11.68
CA ALA A 82 -2.18 -28.30 11.70
C ALA A 82 -2.70 -27.79 13.05
N ALA A 83 -3.77 -27.00 13.01
CA ALA A 83 -4.53 -26.56 14.16
C ALA A 83 -6.03 -26.66 13.84
N VAL A 84 -6.86 -26.71 14.88
CA VAL A 84 -8.32 -26.69 14.75
C VAL A 84 -8.83 -25.48 15.49
N VAL A 85 -9.50 -24.59 14.78
CA VAL A 85 -10.17 -23.43 15.39
C VAL A 85 -11.60 -23.82 15.69
N THR A 86 -11.96 -23.79 16.98
CA THR A 86 -13.33 -24.07 17.44
C THR A 86 -14.05 -22.75 17.68
N VAL A 87 -15.22 -22.61 17.05
CA VAL A 87 -16.13 -21.48 17.23
C VAL A 87 -17.33 -21.99 18.00
N LYS A 88 -17.61 -21.40 19.16
CA LYS A 88 -18.69 -21.83 20.04
C LYS A 88 -19.63 -20.66 20.33
N ASP A 89 -20.92 -20.91 20.20
CA ASP A 89 -21.99 -20.01 20.61
C ASP A 89 -22.68 -20.53 21.90
N ARG A 90 -23.87 -20.01 22.22
CA ARG A 90 -24.61 -20.44 23.41
C ARG A 90 -25.09 -21.90 23.35
N TYR A 91 -25.35 -22.45 22.17
CA TYR A 91 -26.06 -23.73 21.98
C TYR A 91 -25.28 -24.77 21.18
N SER A 92 -24.29 -24.38 20.39
CA SER A 92 -23.60 -25.22 19.41
C SER A 92 -22.12 -24.83 19.25
N SER A 93 -21.36 -25.69 18.58
CA SER A 93 -19.96 -25.42 18.23
C SER A 93 -19.64 -26.00 16.86
N ALA A 94 -18.88 -25.27 16.06
CA ALA A 94 -18.35 -25.73 14.79
C ALA A 94 -16.82 -25.54 14.75
N LYS A 95 -16.17 -26.28 13.84
CA LYS A 95 -14.73 -26.32 13.72
C LYS A 95 -14.29 -25.85 12.34
N VAL A 96 -13.16 -25.15 12.31
CA VAL A 96 -12.39 -24.87 11.11
C VAL A 96 -11.11 -25.67 11.19
N GLU A 97 -10.90 -26.57 10.23
CA GLU A 97 -9.61 -27.24 10.07
C GLU A 97 -8.60 -26.25 9.49
N VAL A 98 -7.48 -26.01 10.19
CA VAL A 98 -6.44 -25.05 9.79
C VAL A 98 -5.17 -25.80 9.46
N LYS A 99 -4.74 -25.73 8.20
CA LYS A 99 -3.42 -26.17 7.78
C LYS A 99 -2.53 -24.96 7.55
N VAL A 100 -1.58 -24.75 8.45
CA VAL A 100 -0.55 -23.74 8.28
C VAL A 100 0.60 -24.38 7.54
N LEU A 101 0.77 -24.02 6.27
CA LEU A 101 1.90 -24.46 5.49
C LEU A 101 3.15 -23.82 6.05
N ALA A 102 4.22 -24.60 6.22
CA ALA A 102 5.55 -24.05 6.36
C ALA A 102 5.72 -22.99 5.27
N GLY A 103 6.43 -21.91 5.59
CA GLY A 103 6.94 -20.99 4.58
C GLY A 103 7.90 -21.66 3.59
N SER A 104 7.73 -22.94 3.23
CA SER A 104 7.99 -23.42 1.91
C SER A 104 6.81 -23.02 1.02
N GLY A 105 6.80 -21.75 0.61
CA GLY A 105 6.56 -21.58 -0.81
C GLY A 105 7.58 -22.47 -1.49
N THR A 106 7.15 -23.58 -2.09
CA THR A 106 7.79 -23.97 -3.33
C THR A 106 7.81 -22.69 -4.15
N PRO A 107 8.98 -22.15 -4.52
CA PRO A 107 9.01 -20.96 -5.33
C PRO A 107 8.12 -21.26 -6.52
N THR A 108 7.02 -20.51 -6.69
CA THR A 108 6.54 -20.26 -8.03
C THR A 108 7.75 -19.68 -8.74
N THR A 109 8.38 -20.52 -9.57
CA THR A 109 9.66 -20.29 -10.22
C THR A 109 9.92 -18.82 -10.55
N GLY A 110 10.78 -18.16 -9.78
CA GLY A 110 11.53 -17.00 -10.25
C GLY A 110 11.67 -15.84 -9.27
N THR A 111 12.54 -16.01 -8.28
CA THR A 111 13.41 -14.92 -7.82
C THR A 111 14.79 -15.52 -7.59
N THR A 112 15.59 -15.60 -8.65
CA THR A 112 17.04 -15.72 -8.49
C THR A 112 17.58 -14.29 -8.50
N SER A 113 18.01 -13.79 -7.34
CA SER A 113 19.12 -12.84 -7.36
C SER A 113 20.28 -13.65 -7.94
N GLY A 114 20.63 -13.44 -9.20
CA GLY A 114 21.88 -14.01 -9.70
C GLY A 114 22.99 -13.48 -8.80
N ALA A 115 24.01 -14.29 -8.51
CA ALA A 115 24.96 -14.11 -7.42
C ALA A 115 25.66 -12.73 -7.32
N GLY A 116 25.49 -11.83 -8.29
CA GLY A 116 25.96 -10.44 -8.26
C GLY A 116 24.95 -9.36 -8.62
N TYR A 117 23.65 -9.63 -8.80
CA TYR A 117 22.65 -8.63 -9.22
C TYR A 117 21.32 -8.72 -8.48
N THR A 118 20.64 -7.57 -8.41
CA THR A 118 19.31 -7.43 -7.84
C THR A 118 18.40 -6.70 -8.81
N LEU A 119 17.26 -7.30 -9.15
CA LEU A 119 16.23 -6.69 -9.97
C LEU A 119 15.05 -6.34 -9.07
N VAL A 120 14.58 -5.10 -9.17
CA VAL A 120 13.45 -4.58 -8.41
C VAL A 120 12.48 -3.95 -9.37
N ALA A 121 11.18 -4.23 -9.22
CA ALA A 121 10.12 -3.73 -10.10
C ALA A 121 8.90 -3.24 -9.33
N TRP A 122 8.20 -2.25 -9.89
CA TRP A 122 7.00 -1.65 -9.30
C TRP A 122 6.10 -1.06 -10.39
N ASN A 123 4.83 -0.87 -10.06
CA ASN A 123 3.92 0.00 -10.83
C ASN A 123 3.93 1.41 -10.23
N ASP A 124 3.47 2.43 -10.94
CA ASP A 124 3.69 3.84 -10.53
C ASP A 124 2.63 4.43 -9.56
N LEU A 125 1.46 3.80 -9.42
CA LEU A 125 0.31 4.37 -8.68
C LEU A 125 -0.24 3.46 -7.57
N GLY A 126 0.20 2.21 -7.50
CA GLY A 126 -0.32 1.16 -6.62
C GLY A 126 -1.61 0.51 -7.10
N MET A 127 -2.42 1.19 -7.89
CA MET A 127 -3.64 0.67 -8.53
C MET A 127 -4.03 1.58 -9.69
N HIS A 128 -4.22 1.02 -10.88
CA HIS A 128 -4.80 1.75 -12.01
C HIS A 128 -6.31 1.51 -12.09
N CYS A 129 -7.04 2.54 -12.50
CA CYS A 129 -8.49 2.49 -12.68
C CYS A 129 -8.81 2.24 -14.16
N VAL A 130 -9.85 1.46 -14.44
CA VAL A 130 -10.36 1.23 -15.80
C VAL A 130 -11.87 1.44 -15.85
N ASP A 131 -12.37 1.83 -17.02
CA ASP A 131 -13.78 2.23 -17.21
C ASP A 131 -14.74 1.04 -17.31
N GLY A 132 -14.44 -0.09 -16.67
CA GLY A 132 -15.15 -1.35 -16.87
C GLY A 132 -14.78 -2.03 -18.19
N ASN A 133 -15.76 -2.74 -18.77
CA ASN A 133 -15.55 -3.53 -19.98
C ASN A 133 -16.16 -2.89 -21.24
N ASP A 134 -16.92 -1.80 -21.10
CA ASP A 134 -17.58 -1.10 -22.20
C ASP A 134 -17.01 0.30 -22.48
N TYR A 135 -16.47 0.50 -23.68
CA TYR A 135 -15.92 1.75 -24.18
C TYR A 135 -16.82 2.37 -25.27
N SER A 136 -18.06 1.87 -25.42
CA SER A 136 -18.96 2.26 -26.51
C SER A 136 -19.72 3.57 -26.27
N ILE A 137 -19.81 4.02 -25.01
CA ILE A 137 -20.54 5.24 -24.63
C ILE A 137 -19.59 6.39 -24.32
N PHE A 138 -18.73 6.22 -23.30
CA PHE A 138 -17.67 7.16 -22.98
C PHE A 138 -16.51 6.45 -22.29
N SER A 139 -15.37 7.15 -22.21
CA SER A 139 -14.19 6.73 -21.45
C SER A 139 -13.60 7.91 -20.65
N ILE A 140 -13.10 7.61 -19.46
CA ILE A 140 -12.24 8.47 -18.63
C ILE A 140 -10.78 8.05 -18.82
N LEU A 141 -10.49 6.74 -18.76
CA LEU A 141 -9.13 6.19 -18.82
C LEU A 141 -9.05 4.88 -19.64
N PRO A 142 -7.94 4.64 -20.37
CA PRO A 142 -7.70 3.36 -21.01
C PRO A 142 -7.43 2.25 -19.98
N PRO A 143 -7.57 0.96 -20.33
CA PRO A 143 -7.45 -0.17 -19.39
C PRO A 143 -5.98 -0.54 -19.13
N TYR A 144 -5.18 0.41 -18.65
CA TYR A 144 -3.71 0.32 -18.65
C TYR A 144 -3.09 0.33 -17.26
N ASN A 145 -1.82 -0.07 -17.21
CA ASN A 145 -0.93 0.10 -16.09
C ASN A 145 0.50 0.41 -16.59
N ASN A 146 1.36 0.92 -15.71
CA ASN A 146 2.76 1.21 -16.00
C ASN A 146 3.66 0.31 -15.15
N LEU A 147 4.74 -0.19 -15.72
CA LEU A 147 5.71 -1.04 -15.04
C LEU A 147 7.10 -0.44 -15.15
N GLN A 148 7.80 -0.33 -14.02
CA GLN A 148 9.16 0.19 -13.93
C GLN A 148 10.09 -0.80 -13.23
N ALA A 149 11.39 -0.74 -13.53
CA ALA A 149 12.38 -1.60 -12.90
C ALA A 149 13.78 -0.98 -12.83
N HIS A 150 14.50 -1.33 -11.76
CA HIS A 150 15.93 -1.11 -11.61
C HIS A 150 16.68 -2.43 -11.50
N LEU A 151 17.79 -2.53 -12.23
CA LEU A 151 18.79 -3.57 -12.05
C LEU A 151 20.00 -2.98 -11.33
N VAL A 152 20.42 -3.59 -10.22
CA VAL A 152 21.56 -3.14 -9.42
C VAL A 152 22.64 -4.21 -9.45
N ASN A 153 23.89 -3.82 -9.70
CA ASN A 153 25.05 -4.70 -9.51
C ASN A 153 25.47 -4.67 -8.04
N LYS A 154 25.42 -5.81 -7.37
CA LYS A 154 25.70 -5.93 -5.94
C LYS A 154 27.16 -5.67 -5.58
N GLY A 155 28.09 -5.97 -6.49
CA GLY A 155 29.51 -5.72 -6.27
C GLY A 155 29.85 -4.24 -6.25
N THR A 156 29.16 -3.42 -7.06
CA THR A 156 29.40 -1.97 -7.14
C THR A 156 28.38 -1.12 -6.40
N GLY A 157 27.21 -1.68 -6.08
CA GLY A 157 26.06 -0.95 -5.53
C GLY A 157 25.40 0.02 -6.52
N LYS A 158 25.69 -0.09 -7.83
CA LYS A 158 25.22 0.86 -8.85
C LYS A 158 24.13 0.27 -9.74
N ILE A 159 23.25 1.16 -10.22
CA ILE A 159 22.24 0.84 -11.24
C ILE A 159 22.95 0.48 -12.55
N VAL A 160 22.42 -0.52 -13.26
CA VAL A 160 22.94 -1.06 -14.52
C VAL A 160 21.96 -0.74 -15.63
N THR A 161 22.42 0.05 -16.61
CA THR A 161 21.62 0.52 -17.75
C THR A 161 22.21 0.14 -19.11
N SER A 162 23.41 -0.44 -19.16
CA SER A 162 24.12 -0.80 -20.39
C SER A 162 24.43 -2.30 -20.45
N GLY A 163 24.47 -2.84 -21.68
CA GLY A 163 24.81 -4.25 -21.91
C GLY A 163 23.78 -5.25 -21.37
N VAL A 164 22.58 -4.79 -21.03
CA VAL A 164 21.51 -5.60 -20.44
C VAL A 164 20.16 -5.33 -21.11
N SER A 165 19.26 -6.31 -21.02
CA SER A 165 17.85 -6.20 -21.39
C SER A 165 16.97 -6.63 -20.24
N VAL A 166 15.79 -6.02 -20.10
CA VAL A 166 14.78 -6.42 -19.11
C VAL A 166 13.48 -6.73 -19.84
N THR A 167 12.89 -7.88 -19.55
CA THR A 167 11.61 -8.30 -20.12
C THR A 167 10.58 -8.54 -19.02
N TYR A 168 9.29 -8.37 -19.31
CA TYR A 168 8.17 -8.79 -18.47
C TYR A 168 7.30 -9.86 -19.16
N GLN A 169 6.70 -10.74 -18.38
CA GLN A 169 5.72 -11.74 -18.81
C GLN A 169 4.73 -12.02 -17.68
N SER A 170 3.56 -12.58 -18.00
CA SER A 170 2.61 -13.01 -16.98
C SER A 170 3.17 -14.17 -16.16
N VAL A 171 2.77 -14.22 -14.90
CA VAL A 171 3.00 -15.38 -14.04
C VAL A 171 1.74 -15.60 -13.19
N ALA A 172 1.46 -16.85 -12.85
CA ALA A 172 0.38 -17.14 -11.93
C ALA A 172 0.74 -16.65 -10.52
N ASP A 173 -0.24 -16.07 -9.83
CA ASP A 173 -0.10 -15.79 -8.40
C ASP A 173 -0.20 -17.08 -7.57
N SER A 174 -0.11 -16.94 -6.24
CA SER A 174 -0.18 -18.06 -5.30
C SER A 174 -1.51 -18.84 -5.33
N THR A 175 -2.57 -18.27 -5.92
CA THR A 175 -3.89 -18.91 -6.09
C THR A 175 -4.04 -19.58 -7.47
N GLY A 176 -3.00 -19.51 -8.30
CA GLY A 176 -3.03 -20.00 -9.68
C GLY A 176 -3.72 -19.04 -10.66
N SER A 177 -4.06 -17.80 -10.26
CA SER A 177 -4.64 -16.82 -11.18
C SER A 177 -3.56 -16.21 -12.07
N ILE A 178 -3.81 -16.21 -13.38
CA ILE A 178 -2.93 -15.63 -14.40
C ILE A 178 -3.75 -14.82 -15.41
N ASN A 179 -3.17 -13.72 -15.88
CA ASN A 179 -3.78 -12.85 -16.88
C ASN A 179 -2.80 -12.68 -18.05
N THR A 180 -3.09 -13.31 -19.20
CA THR A 180 -2.20 -13.33 -20.37
C THR A 180 -2.77 -12.58 -21.58
N ILE A 181 -4.03 -12.14 -21.50
CA ILE A 181 -4.76 -11.52 -22.61
C ILE A 181 -5.78 -10.51 -22.07
N SER A 182 -5.93 -9.37 -22.73
CA SER A 182 -6.87 -8.30 -22.37
C SER A 182 -7.90 -8.04 -23.47
N SER A 183 -7.53 -8.26 -24.75
CA SER A 183 -8.35 -7.95 -25.93
C SER A 183 -9.69 -8.65 -26.02
N THR A 184 -9.83 -9.80 -25.36
CA THR A 184 -11.07 -10.60 -25.35
C THR A 184 -11.94 -10.32 -24.11
N LYS A 185 -11.52 -9.38 -23.24
CA LYS A 185 -12.13 -9.10 -21.94
C LYS A 185 -12.79 -7.71 -21.87
N THR A 186 -12.56 -6.88 -22.89
CA THR A 186 -13.13 -5.53 -23.03
C THR A 186 -13.30 -5.21 -24.53
N ASN A 187 -14.19 -4.29 -24.87
CA ASN A 187 -14.32 -3.77 -26.24
C ASN A 187 -13.43 -2.54 -26.52
N PHE A 188 -12.46 -2.22 -25.65
CA PHE A 188 -11.55 -1.08 -25.81
C PHE A 188 -10.96 -0.95 -27.23
N TRP A 189 -10.39 -2.02 -27.79
CA TRP A 189 -9.76 -1.99 -29.12
C TRP A 189 -10.73 -1.71 -30.27
N GLN A 190 -12.04 -1.90 -30.08
CA GLN A 190 -13.05 -1.49 -31.05
C GLN A 190 -13.22 0.03 -31.11
N TYR A 191 -13.01 0.71 -29.98
CA TYR A 191 -13.34 2.13 -29.80
C TYR A 191 -12.11 3.04 -29.62
N VAL A 192 -10.92 2.47 -29.47
CA VAL A 192 -9.66 3.20 -29.24
C VAL A 192 -9.37 4.26 -30.30
N LEU A 193 -9.72 4.02 -31.57
CA LEU A 193 -9.54 5.01 -32.64
C LEU A 193 -10.42 6.24 -32.41
N ALA A 194 -11.68 6.05 -32.04
CA ALA A 194 -12.61 7.14 -31.78
C ALA A 194 -12.27 7.90 -30.49
N LEU A 195 -11.80 7.19 -29.47
CA LEU A 195 -11.50 7.76 -28.14
C LEU A 195 -10.13 8.44 -28.08
N PHE A 196 -9.09 7.81 -28.63
CA PHE A 196 -7.69 8.21 -28.44
C PHE A 196 -6.98 8.57 -29.76
N GLY A 197 -7.64 8.45 -30.91
CA GLY A 197 -7.04 8.77 -32.22
C GLY A 197 -5.95 7.78 -32.65
N ALA A 198 -5.89 6.60 -32.03
CA ALA A 198 -4.88 5.58 -32.29
C ALA A 198 -5.52 4.23 -32.62
N SER A 199 -4.81 3.38 -33.37
CA SER A 199 -5.30 2.05 -33.77
C SER A 199 -4.28 0.95 -33.43
N PRO A 200 -3.94 0.75 -32.14
CA PRO A 200 -3.07 -0.35 -31.75
C PRO A 200 -3.70 -1.71 -32.08
N ALA A 201 -2.87 -2.71 -32.37
CA ALA A 201 -3.32 -4.09 -32.51
C ALA A 201 -3.94 -4.62 -31.20
N PRO A 202 -4.79 -5.66 -31.25
CA PRO A 202 -5.25 -6.36 -30.05
C PRO A 202 -4.09 -6.70 -29.10
N ASP A 203 -4.30 -6.50 -27.81
CA ASP A 203 -3.32 -6.69 -26.73
C ASP A 203 -2.09 -5.76 -26.79
N VAL A 204 -2.11 -4.71 -27.61
CA VAL A 204 -1.12 -3.64 -27.63
C VAL A 204 -1.74 -2.35 -27.10
N GLY A 205 -1.00 -1.65 -26.23
CA GLY A 205 -1.40 -0.38 -25.64
C GLY A 205 -1.10 0.83 -26.53
N LEU A 206 -1.57 2.01 -26.12
CA LEU A 206 -1.36 3.28 -26.86
C LEU A 206 0.11 3.65 -27.03
N THR A 207 0.97 3.17 -26.13
CA THR A 207 2.42 3.38 -26.10
C THR A 207 3.20 2.27 -26.82
N GLY A 208 2.52 1.28 -27.41
CA GLY A 208 3.12 0.15 -28.11
C GLY A 208 3.53 -1.03 -27.19
N ASN A 209 3.40 -0.89 -25.87
CA ASN A 209 3.66 -1.99 -24.94
C ASN A 209 2.55 -3.04 -25.00
N LYS A 210 2.92 -4.31 -24.83
CA LYS A 210 2.01 -5.45 -24.98
C LYS A 210 1.41 -5.84 -23.64
N THR A 211 0.20 -6.39 -23.66
CA THR A 211 -0.36 -7.12 -22.52
C THR A 211 0.66 -8.18 -22.10
N PRO A 212 0.95 -8.36 -20.80
CA PRO A 212 1.81 -9.43 -20.36
C PRO A 212 1.21 -10.76 -20.85
N SER A 213 2.03 -11.62 -21.42
CA SER A 213 1.61 -12.94 -21.90
C SER A 213 2.59 -14.00 -21.42
N ASN A 214 2.43 -15.25 -21.87
CA ASN A 214 3.46 -16.28 -21.64
C ASN A 214 4.77 -16.01 -22.40
N THR A 215 4.74 -15.10 -23.38
CA THR A 215 5.91 -14.66 -24.14
C THR A 215 6.48 -13.37 -23.55
N PRO A 216 7.78 -13.32 -23.21
CA PRO A 216 8.42 -12.12 -22.70
C PRO A 216 8.31 -10.93 -23.64
N SER A 217 7.94 -9.78 -23.10
CA SER A 217 7.94 -8.48 -23.78
C SER A 217 9.07 -7.60 -23.25
N LEU A 218 9.79 -6.94 -24.15
CA LEU A 218 10.92 -6.09 -23.80
C LEU A 218 10.46 -4.78 -23.15
N MET A 219 11.16 -4.35 -22.09
CA MET A 219 11.02 -3.01 -21.50
C MET A 219 11.98 -2.03 -22.16
N LYS A 220 11.57 -0.76 -22.25
CA LYS A 220 12.40 0.31 -22.80
C LYS A 220 13.29 0.90 -21.71
N LEU A 221 14.55 1.21 -22.03
CA LEU A 221 15.41 1.99 -21.14
C LEU A 221 15.05 3.48 -21.23
N ASN A 222 14.75 4.10 -20.11
CA ASN A 222 14.72 5.55 -19.95
C ASN A 222 16.05 6.02 -19.40
N THR A 223 16.89 6.57 -20.27
CA THR A 223 18.26 7.00 -19.93
C THR A 223 18.27 8.19 -18.98
N ALA A 224 17.31 9.11 -19.06
CA ALA A 224 17.21 10.24 -18.13
C ALA A 224 16.80 9.78 -16.73
N ALA A 225 15.84 8.86 -16.64
CA ALA A 225 15.40 8.29 -15.38
C ALA A 225 16.35 7.19 -14.84
N GLN A 226 17.26 6.66 -15.66
CA GLN A 226 18.14 5.52 -15.34
C GLN A 226 17.36 4.25 -14.93
N ARG A 227 16.21 3.99 -15.57
CA ARG A 227 15.35 2.84 -15.28
C ARG A 227 14.81 2.19 -16.53
N PHE A 228 14.39 0.93 -16.41
CA PHE A 228 13.59 0.26 -17.44
C PHE A 228 12.12 0.56 -17.19
N GLU A 229 11.36 0.86 -18.24
CA GLU A 229 9.93 1.15 -18.14
C GLU A 229 9.13 0.57 -19.32
N ALA A 230 7.88 0.24 -19.02
CA ALA A 230 6.86 -0.15 -19.96
C ALA A 230 5.54 0.50 -19.50
N ASP A 231 5.27 1.69 -20.01
CA ASP A 231 4.06 2.45 -19.71
C ASP A 231 2.90 2.00 -20.60
N GLY A 232 1.65 2.18 -20.17
CA GLY A 232 0.48 1.92 -21.01
C GLY A 232 0.27 0.44 -21.36
N ILE A 233 0.71 -0.48 -20.49
CA ILE A 233 0.50 -1.91 -20.64
C ILE A 233 -1.00 -2.22 -20.48
N PRO A 234 -1.69 -2.80 -21.48
CA PRO A 234 -3.06 -3.22 -21.32
C PRO A 234 -3.19 -4.37 -20.32
N ILE A 235 -4.07 -4.20 -19.34
CA ILE A 235 -4.37 -5.22 -18.34
C ILE A 235 -5.79 -5.01 -17.83
N THR A 236 -6.50 -6.10 -17.55
CA THR A 236 -7.90 -6.06 -17.08
C THR A 236 -8.03 -6.72 -15.71
N PRO A 237 -9.03 -6.35 -14.89
CA PRO A 237 -9.26 -6.96 -13.57
C PRO A 237 -9.90 -8.37 -13.66
N VAL A 238 -9.72 -9.05 -14.80
CA VAL A 238 -10.32 -10.35 -15.11
C VAL A 238 -9.21 -11.28 -15.61
N ASP A 239 -9.03 -12.41 -14.95
CA ASP A 239 -8.03 -13.41 -15.30
C ASP A 239 -8.45 -14.26 -16.51
N ASP A 240 -7.58 -15.17 -16.95
CA ASP A 240 -7.84 -15.99 -18.14
C ASP A 240 -8.97 -17.00 -17.94
N ALA A 241 -9.29 -17.35 -16.69
CA ALA A 241 -10.43 -18.16 -16.30
C ALA A 241 -11.71 -17.33 -16.08
N ARG A 242 -11.71 -16.05 -16.48
CA ARG A 242 -12.82 -15.09 -16.31
C ARG A 242 -13.18 -14.80 -14.85
N ARG A 243 -12.27 -15.05 -13.91
CA ARG A 243 -12.42 -14.70 -12.50
C ARG A 243 -11.91 -13.28 -12.27
N LYS A 244 -12.49 -12.58 -11.29
CA LYS A 244 -11.96 -11.28 -10.88
C LYS A 244 -10.59 -11.45 -10.21
N ASN A 245 -9.61 -10.72 -10.73
CA ASN A 245 -8.30 -10.58 -10.11
C ASN A 245 -7.78 -9.15 -10.36
N PHE A 246 -7.72 -8.38 -9.28
CA PHE A 246 -7.27 -6.98 -9.31
C PHE A 246 -5.75 -6.83 -9.18
N TYR A 247 -5.04 -7.92 -8.89
CA TYR A 247 -3.59 -7.94 -8.64
C TYR A 247 -2.89 -8.98 -9.51
N PRO A 248 -3.06 -8.93 -10.86
CA PRO A 248 -2.37 -9.86 -11.73
C PRO A 248 -0.86 -9.73 -11.55
N MET A 249 -0.16 -10.86 -11.55
CA MET A 249 1.28 -10.93 -11.31
C MET A 249 2.07 -10.95 -12.61
N VAL A 250 3.19 -10.24 -12.61
CA VAL A 250 4.17 -10.28 -13.70
C VAL A 250 5.53 -10.70 -13.18
N LYS A 251 6.26 -11.45 -14.01
CA LYS A 251 7.66 -11.81 -13.79
C LYS A 251 8.53 -10.95 -14.70
N LEU A 252 9.57 -10.36 -14.11
CA LEU A 252 10.59 -9.63 -14.84
C LEU A 252 11.91 -10.40 -14.85
N VAL A 253 12.60 -10.37 -15.98
CA VAL A 253 13.89 -11.05 -16.17
C VAL A 253 14.88 -10.08 -16.78
N ALA A 254 16.02 -9.91 -16.11
CA ALA A 254 17.16 -9.16 -16.63
C ALA A 254 18.18 -10.14 -17.25
N LYS A 255 18.66 -9.85 -18.46
CA LYS A 255 19.68 -10.64 -19.17
C LYS A 255 20.83 -9.75 -19.64
N ASP A 256 22.04 -10.29 -19.67
CA ASP A 256 23.18 -9.63 -20.35
C ASP A 256 23.11 -9.79 -21.88
N GLY A 257 24.06 -9.17 -22.59
CA GLY A 257 24.16 -9.25 -24.05
C GLY A 257 24.37 -10.65 -24.64
N THR A 258 24.74 -11.64 -23.83
CA THR A 258 24.84 -13.05 -24.24
C THR A 258 23.53 -13.83 -24.04
N GLY A 259 22.54 -13.21 -23.40
CA GLY A 259 21.27 -13.83 -23.04
C GLY A 259 21.28 -14.53 -21.69
N LYS A 260 22.39 -14.48 -20.94
CA LYS A 260 22.47 -15.05 -19.58
C LYS A 260 21.60 -14.24 -18.63
N VAL A 261 20.77 -14.93 -17.86
CA VAL A 261 19.93 -14.31 -16.82
C VAL A 261 20.81 -13.79 -15.69
N LEU A 262 20.71 -12.49 -15.42
CA LEU A 262 21.41 -11.81 -14.33
C LEU A 262 20.58 -11.79 -13.04
N ALA A 263 19.28 -11.52 -13.16
CA ALA A 263 18.36 -11.48 -12.04
C ALA A 263 16.91 -11.64 -12.53
N THR A 264 16.03 -12.07 -11.64
CA THR A 264 14.58 -12.17 -11.88
C THR A 264 13.83 -11.61 -10.68
N THR A 265 12.70 -10.95 -10.92
CA THR A 265 11.76 -10.55 -9.85
C THR A 265 10.31 -10.79 -10.25
N GLN A 266 9.39 -10.73 -9.30
CA GLN A 266 7.95 -10.78 -9.51
C GLN A 266 7.28 -9.62 -8.78
N THR A 267 6.29 -8.99 -9.41
CA THR A 267 5.53 -7.89 -8.82
C THR A 267 4.11 -7.87 -9.38
N VAL A 268 3.22 -7.12 -8.73
CA VAL A 268 1.85 -6.93 -9.21
C VAL A 268 1.78 -5.88 -10.32
N LEU A 269 0.81 -6.06 -11.23
CA LEU A 269 0.37 -5.05 -12.20
C LEU A 269 -1.10 -4.68 -11.93
N PRO A 270 -1.40 -4.01 -10.81
CA PRO A 270 -2.72 -3.92 -10.23
C PRO A 270 -3.69 -3.01 -11.00
N VAL A 271 -4.90 -3.50 -11.24
CA VAL A 271 -5.90 -2.83 -12.06
C VAL A 271 -7.30 -3.08 -11.51
N SER A 272 -8.18 -2.08 -11.56
CA SER A 272 -9.52 -2.15 -10.97
C SER A 272 -10.59 -1.44 -11.79
N ASP A 273 -11.76 -2.08 -11.88
CA ASP A 273 -13.00 -1.54 -12.45
C ASP A 273 -14.05 -1.20 -11.37
N GLU A 274 -13.62 -0.95 -10.13
CA GLU A 274 -14.53 -0.65 -9.00
C GLU A 274 -15.19 0.73 -9.03
N MET A 275 -14.92 1.56 -10.04
CA MET A 275 -15.58 2.85 -10.18
C MET A 275 -17.10 2.67 -10.28
N ASN A 276 -17.84 3.12 -9.27
CA ASN A 276 -19.24 2.78 -9.05
C ASN A 276 -20.19 3.97 -9.28
N CYS A 277 -20.11 4.57 -10.47
CA CYS A 277 -21.03 5.63 -10.89
C CYS A 277 -22.51 5.18 -10.84
N ALA A 278 -22.74 3.87 -11.00
CA ALA A 278 -24.06 3.25 -10.94
C ALA A 278 -24.77 3.45 -9.59
N ALA A 279 -24.05 3.75 -8.50
CA ALA A 279 -24.65 4.03 -7.20
C ALA A 279 -25.71 5.14 -7.25
N CYS A 280 -25.50 6.15 -8.10
CA CYS A 280 -26.41 7.28 -8.27
C CYS A 280 -26.98 7.40 -9.70
N HIS A 281 -26.20 7.02 -10.72
CA HIS A 281 -26.55 7.28 -12.12
C HIS A 281 -27.28 6.14 -12.82
N ARG A 282 -27.49 4.99 -12.16
CA ARG A 282 -28.29 3.91 -12.75
C ARG A 282 -29.78 4.28 -12.75
N SER A 283 -30.46 3.85 -13.80
CA SER A 283 -31.91 3.91 -13.89
C SER A 283 -32.54 3.14 -12.73
N THR A 284 -33.55 3.72 -12.10
CA THR A 284 -34.25 3.12 -10.96
C THR A 284 -35.74 3.43 -11.01
N THR A 285 -36.53 2.51 -10.45
CA THR A 285 -37.97 2.70 -10.20
C THR A 285 -38.26 3.13 -8.77
N ASP A 286 -37.22 3.24 -7.92
CA ASP A 286 -37.35 3.85 -6.59
C ASP A 286 -37.87 5.28 -6.76
N THR A 287 -38.83 5.69 -5.95
CA THR A 287 -39.45 7.02 -5.97
C THR A 287 -38.82 7.98 -4.95
N SER A 288 -37.83 7.53 -4.17
CA SER A 288 -37.15 8.35 -3.18
C SER A 288 -36.38 9.50 -3.84
N THR A 289 -36.36 10.65 -3.18
CA THR A 289 -35.67 11.84 -3.68
C THR A 289 -34.17 11.60 -3.86
N LEU A 290 -33.53 10.88 -2.92
CA LEU A 290 -32.10 10.59 -2.99
C LEU A 290 -31.75 9.66 -4.16
N ALA A 291 -32.54 8.60 -4.39
CA ALA A 291 -32.29 7.68 -5.51
C ALA A 291 -32.51 8.35 -6.89
N ASN A 292 -33.30 9.42 -6.95
CA ASN A 292 -33.55 10.18 -8.17
C ASN A 292 -32.77 11.50 -8.26
N ALA A 293 -31.86 11.79 -7.33
CA ALA A 293 -31.14 13.06 -7.31
C ALA A 293 -30.29 13.29 -8.57
N ALA A 294 -29.83 12.21 -9.23
CA ALA A 294 -29.08 12.27 -10.48
C ALA A 294 -29.94 11.94 -11.73
N LYS A 295 -31.26 11.88 -11.61
CA LYS A 295 -32.17 11.60 -12.72
C LYS A 295 -32.19 12.77 -13.71
N PRO A 296 -31.89 12.54 -15.01
CA PRO A 296 -32.13 13.55 -16.03
C PRO A 296 -33.62 13.95 -16.05
N SER A 297 -33.91 15.23 -16.28
CA SER A 297 -35.28 15.78 -16.40
C SER A 297 -36.12 15.07 -17.47
N SER A 298 -35.47 14.61 -18.55
CA SER A 298 -36.07 13.79 -19.61
C SER A 298 -36.27 12.32 -19.24
N GLY A 299 -36.00 11.94 -17.99
CA GLY A 299 -36.15 10.59 -17.48
C GLY A 299 -34.92 9.69 -17.64
N TRP A 300 -34.95 8.59 -16.90
CA TRP A 300 -33.99 7.48 -16.95
C TRP A 300 -34.05 6.74 -18.30
N VAL A 301 -32.93 6.16 -18.72
CA VAL A 301 -32.82 5.45 -20.02
C VAL A 301 -33.32 4.01 -19.97
N PHE A 302 -33.11 3.29 -18.86
CA PHE A 302 -33.40 1.86 -18.72
C PHE A 302 -32.76 0.98 -19.81
N ASP A 303 -31.44 1.06 -19.96
CA ASP A 303 -30.70 0.16 -20.86
C ASP A 303 -30.62 -1.27 -20.31
N GLY A 304 -30.69 -2.27 -21.20
CA GLY A 304 -30.56 -3.69 -20.82
C GLY A 304 -29.16 -4.09 -20.35
N VAL A 305 -28.14 -3.29 -20.67
CA VAL A 305 -26.77 -3.44 -20.18
C VAL A 305 -26.50 -2.39 -19.11
N LEU A 306 -26.33 -2.84 -17.85
CA LEU A 306 -26.15 -1.95 -16.70
C LEU A 306 -25.03 -0.92 -16.91
N GLU A 307 -23.90 -1.34 -17.47
CA GLU A 307 -22.76 -0.43 -17.72
C GLU A 307 -23.10 0.69 -18.71
N LYS A 308 -23.90 0.37 -19.74
CA LYS A 308 -24.36 1.37 -20.71
C LYS A 308 -25.44 2.26 -20.13
N ASP A 309 -26.30 1.73 -19.27
CA ASP A 309 -27.41 2.46 -18.65
C ASP A 309 -26.91 3.70 -17.88
N TRP A 310 -26.05 3.50 -16.89
CA TRP A 310 -25.56 4.63 -16.10
C TRP A 310 -24.64 5.55 -16.92
N LYS A 311 -23.87 5.03 -17.89
CA LYS A 311 -23.05 5.86 -18.79
C LYS A 311 -23.92 6.79 -19.64
N LYS A 312 -25.01 6.28 -20.20
CA LYS A 312 -25.99 7.05 -20.97
C LYS A 312 -26.68 8.10 -20.12
N ASN A 313 -27.11 7.75 -18.91
CA ASN A 313 -27.72 8.69 -17.98
C ASN A 313 -26.76 9.83 -17.59
N ILE A 314 -25.47 9.54 -17.40
CA ILE A 314 -24.45 10.58 -17.17
C ILE A 314 -24.37 11.53 -18.35
N LEU A 315 -24.31 11.05 -19.58
CA LEU A 315 -24.27 11.92 -20.76
C LEU A 315 -25.54 12.77 -20.90
N LYS A 316 -26.73 12.20 -20.64
CA LYS A 316 -27.99 12.96 -20.63
C LYS A 316 -27.98 14.08 -19.59
N LEU A 317 -27.56 13.76 -18.35
CA LEU A 317 -27.49 14.75 -17.28
C LEU A 317 -26.44 15.82 -17.59
N HIS A 318 -25.29 15.41 -18.13
CA HIS A 318 -24.24 16.35 -18.56
C HIS A 318 -24.78 17.33 -19.61
N ASP A 319 -25.40 16.83 -20.67
CA ASP A 319 -25.97 17.65 -21.73
C ASP A 319 -27.05 18.59 -21.21
N GLU A 320 -27.95 18.12 -20.33
CA GLU A 320 -28.95 18.96 -19.66
C GLU A 320 -28.31 20.16 -18.95
N LYS A 321 -27.17 19.95 -18.26
CA LYS A 321 -26.50 21.02 -17.52
C LYS A 321 -25.63 21.93 -18.39
N GLN A 322 -25.20 21.47 -19.58
CA GLN A 322 -24.17 22.16 -20.36
C GLN A 322 -24.62 22.69 -21.72
N LEU A 323 -25.73 22.22 -22.30
CA LEU A 323 -26.16 22.64 -23.64
C LEU A 323 -26.46 24.14 -23.77
N SER A 324 -26.75 24.84 -22.66
CA SER A 324 -26.90 26.31 -22.64
C SER A 324 -25.57 27.06 -22.47
N ASN A 325 -24.45 26.36 -22.24
CA ASN A 325 -23.12 26.95 -22.07
C ASN A 325 -22.44 27.14 -23.43
N PRO A 326 -22.18 28.40 -23.86
CA PRO A 326 -21.56 28.66 -25.17
C PRO A 326 -20.18 28.01 -25.34
N VAL A 327 -19.40 27.88 -24.26
CA VAL A 327 -18.07 27.24 -24.31
C VAL A 327 -18.21 25.75 -24.65
N PHE A 328 -19.22 25.08 -24.08
CA PHE A 328 -19.49 23.68 -24.38
C PHE A 328 -20.01 23.49 -25.82
N VAL A 329 -20.94 24.32 -26.28
CA VAL A 329 -21.46 24.26 -27.66
C VAL A 329 -20.35 24.45 -28.69
N ASN A 330 -19.45 25.41 -28.46
CA ASN A 330 -18.26 25.62 -29.29
C ASN A 330 -17.32 24.41 -29.25
N ALA A 331 -17.13 23.81 -28.07
CA ALA A 331 -16.33 22.59 -27.92
C ALA A 331 -16.92 21.43 -28.73
N LEU A 332 -18.24 21.21 -28.69
CA LEU A 332 -18.92 20.18 -29.49
C LEU A 332 -18.60 20.34 -30.98
N ALA A 333 -18.78 21.55 -31.51
CA ALA A 333 -18.48 21.85 -32.92
C ALA A 333 -16.99 21.61 -33.25
N SER A 334 -16.07 22.13 -32.44
CA SER A 334 -14.63 22.01 -32.68
C SER A 334 -14.09 20.57 -32.62
N LYS A 335 -14.76 19.69 -31.87
CA LYS A 335 -14.38 18.28 -31.69
C LYS A 335 -15.20 17.32 -32.56
N GLY A 336 -16.05 17.87 -33.44
CA GLY A 336 -16.90 17.10 -34.35
C GLY A 336 -17.91 16.22 -33.62
N PHE A 337 -18.45 16.70 -32.49
CA PHE A 337 -19.55 16.08 -31.77
C PHE A 337 -20.89 16.66 -32.24
N SER A 338 -21.99 15.96 -31.95
CA SER A 338 -23.34 16.42 -32.29
C SER A 338 -23.65 17.73 -31.59
N ASN A 339 -24.25 18.68 -32.32
CA ASN A 339 -24.71 19.95 -31.75
C ASN A 339 -25.89 19.79 -30.77
N THR A 340 -26.48 18.61 -30.68
CA THR A 340 -27.53 18.26 -29.71
C THR A 340 -27.00 17.55 -28.46
N GLY A 341 -25.67 17.42 -28.31
CA GLY A 341 -25.03 16.93 -27.10
C GLY A 341 -24.22 15.64 -27.24
N LEU A 342 -23.55 15.27 -26.16
CA LEU A 342 -22.69 14.08 -26.06
C LEU A 342 -23.50 12.78 -26.05
N TYR A 343 -24.72 12.77 -25.50
CA TYR A 343 -25.59 11.61 -25.52
C TYR A 343 -25.91 11.19 -26.96
N ASN A 344 -26.39 12.12 -27.79
CA ASN A 344 -26.70 11.84 -29.19
C ASN A 344 -25.43 11.51 -30.01
N THR A 345 -24.28 12.07 -29.62
CA THR A 345 -22.99 11.70 -30.19
C THR A 345 -22.64 10.24 -29.92
N ALA A 346 -22.78 9.77 -28.68
CA ALA A 346 -22.56 8.37 -28.34
C ALA A 346 -23.56 7.45 -29.06
N MET A 347 -24.83 7.88 -29.19
CA MET A 347 -25.88 7.06 -29.82
C MET A 347 -25.72 6.95 -31.34
N SER A 348 -24.98 7.86 -31.99
CA SER A 348 -24.57 7.71 -33.39
C SER A 348 -23.33 6.84 -33.58
N GLY A 349 -22.84 6.19 -32.51
CA GLY A 349 -21.70 5.28 -32.55
C GLY A 349 -20.34 5.94 -32.31
N LYS A 350 -20.31 7.22 -31.92
CA LYS A 350 -19.08 7.95 -31.58
C LYS A 350 -18.93 8.09 -30.06
N PRO A 351 -18.17 7.21 -29.38
CA PRO A 351 -17.96 7.33 -27.94
C PRO A 351 -17.20 8.61 -27.58
N VAL A 352 -17.37 9.06 -26.33
CA VAL A 352 -16.78 10.32 -25.86
C VAL A 352 -15.62 10.05 -24.91
N LEU A 353 -14.43 10.57 -25.18
CA LEU A 353 -13.36 10.66 -24.18
C LEU A 353 -13.55 11.96 -23.38
N CYS A 354 -13.75 11.86 -22.06
CA CYS A 354 -13.99 13.04 -21.22
C CYS A 354 -12.84 14.06 -21.32
N ALA A 355 -11.61 13.55 -21.44
CA ALA A 355 -10.41 14.36 -21.57
C ALA A 355 -10.36 15.19 -22.86
N THR A 356 -11.12 14.83 -23.91
CA THR A 356 -11.19 15.61 -25.15
C THR A 356 -11.60 17.07 -24.89
N CYS A 357 -12.44 17.32 -23.88
CA CYS A 357 -12.87 18.66 -23.47
C CYS A 357 -12.31 19.08 -22.10
N HIS A 358 -12.25 18.17 -21.14
CA HIS A 358 -11.74 18.45 -19.80
C HIS A 358 -10.25 18.12 -19.69
N SER A 359 -9.37 19.10 -19.52
CA SER A 359 -7.92 18.83 -19.43
C SER A 359 -7.58 17.87 -18.28
N SER A 360 -6.58 17.00 -18.49
CA SER A 360 -6.11 16.04 -17.49
C SER A 360 -4.61 15.81 -17.60
N ASN A 361 -3.89 15.89 -16.47
CA ASN A 361 -2.46 15.57 -16.44
C ASN A 361 -2.16 14.06 -16.55
N ALA A 362 -3.17 13.19 -16.40
CA ALA A 362 -3.04 11.77 -16.75
C ALA A 362 -3.05 11.52 -18.26
N LEU A 363 -3.61 12.46 -19.04
CA LEU A 363 -3.60 12.45 -20.50
C LEU A 363 -3.10 13.82 -21.00
N PRO A 364 -1.77 14.10 -20.90
CA PRO A 364 -1.22 15.41 -21.22
C PRO A 364 -1.57 15.87 -22.64
N GLY A 365 -1.73 17.18 -22.84
CA GLY A 365 -2.09 17.78 -24.13
C GLY A 365 -3.57 17.74 -24.48
N THR A 366 -4.42 17.31 -23.56
CA THR A 366 -5.88 17.25 -23.72
C THR A 366 -6.60 18.47 -23.12
N GLY A 367 -7.87 18.64 -23.50
CA GLY A 367 -8.76 19.69 -22.99
C GLY A 367 -9.06 20.82 -23.98
N VAL A 368 -10.01 21.67 -23.58
CA VAL A 368 -10.42 22.89 -24.28
C VAL A 368 -10.34 24.06 -23.31
N ALA A 369 -9.74 25.18 -23.74
CA ALA A 369 -9.61 26.37 -22.91
C ALA A 369 -10.99 26.88 -22.42
N GLY A 370 -11.05 27.30 -21.16
CA GLY A 370 -12.29 27.76 -20.53
C GLY A 370 -13.17 26.63 -19.96
N ILE A 371 -12.85 25.36 -20.22
CA ILE A 371 -13.49 24.21 -19.56
C ILE A 371 -12.64 23.77 -18.37
N LYS A 372 -13.29 23.54 -17.22
CA LYS A 372 -12.64 23.03 -15.99
C LYS A 372 -11.88 21.74 -16.28
N SER A 373 -10.71 21.55 -15.66
CA SER A 373 -9.99 20.27 -15.73
C SER A 373 -10.87 19.12 -15.22
N LEU A 374 -10.60 17.89 -15.67
CA LEU A 374 -11.44 16.74 -15.32
C LEU A 374 -11.48 16.51 -13.80
N THR A 375 -10.34 16.71 -13.13
CA THR A 375 -10.27 16.64 -11.67
C THR A 375 -11.11 17.74 -11.02
N GLN A 376 -11.04 18.98 -11.49
CA GLN A 376 -11.86 20.04 -10.91
C GLN A 376 -13.35 19.81 -11.15
N ALA A 377 -13.74 19.44 -12.38
CA ALA A 377 -15.12 19.26 -12.79
C ALA A 377 -15.82 18.14 -12.00
N LEU A 378 -15.21 16.95 -11.92
CA LEU A 378 -15.80 15.82 -11.21
C LEU A 378 -15.91 16.09 -9.72
N HIS A 379 -14.83 16.46 -9.05
CA HIS A 379 -14.84 16.56 -7.59
C HIS A 379 -15.69 17.75 -7.10
N SER A 380 -15.60 18.93 -7.76
CA SER A 380 -16.40 20.09 -7.34
C SER A 380 -17.90 19.88 -7.52
N GLN A 381 -18.32 19.15 -8.56
CA GLN A 381 -19.72 18.82 -8.79
C GLN A 381 -20.26 17.80 -7.78
N HIS A 382 -19.45 16.80 -7.43
CA HIS A 382 -19.89 15.73 -6.52
C HIS A 382 -19.77 16.11 -5.04
N ALA A 383 -19.05 17.18 -4.68
CA ALA A 383 -18.89 17.58 -3.27
C ALA A 383 -20.23 17.91 -2.56
N SER A 384 -21.25 18.37 -3.28
CA SER A 384 -22.57 18.65 -2.67
C SER A 384 -23.53 17.44 -2.70
N VAL A 385 -23.12 16.31 -3.28
CA VAL A 385 -23.98 15.14 -3.45
C VAL A 385 -24.08 14.35 -2.15
N ILE A 386 -25.25 13.77 -1.90
CA ILE A 386 -25.51 12.81 -0.83
C ILE A 386 -25.56 11.41 -1.44
N ASP A 387 -24.81 10.48 -0.88
CA ASP A 387 -24.88 9.07 -1.28
C ASP A 387 -26.26 8.48 -0.90
N PRO A 388 -27.03 7.94 -1.85
CA PRO A 388 -28.35 7.35 -1.56
C PRO A 388 -28.27 6.14 -0.63
N VAL A 389 -27.12 5.45 -0.54
CA VAL A 389 -26.94 4.27 0.30
C VAL A 389 -26.57 4.66 1.73
N SER A 390 -25.43 5.34 1.91
CA SER A 390 -24.97 5.72 3.26
C SER A 390 -25.72 6.92 3.84
N LYS A 391 -26.41 7.71 3.01
CA LYS A 391 -27.06 8.99 3.36
C LYS A 391 -26.10 10.06 3.88
N LEU A 392 -24.80 9.88 3.62
CA LEU A 392 -23.75 10.82 3.98
C LEU A 392 -23.39 11.70 2.78
N SER A 393 -22.89 12.90 3.06
CA SER A 393 -22.33 13.76 2.02
C SER A 393 -21.06 13.15 1.45
N LEU A 394 -20.90 13.23 0.12
CA LEU A 394 -19.65 12.85 -0.53
C LEU A 394 -18.46 13.76 -0.16
N ASN A 395 -18.71 14.93 0.45
CA ASN A 395 -17.67 15.80 0.97
C ASN A 395 -17.30 15.53 2.44
N ASP A 396 -17.88 14.50 3.07
CA ASP A 396 -17.53 14.11 4.43
C ASP A 396 -16.03 13.72 4.52
N ALA A 397 -15.28 14.48 5.31
CA ALA A 397 -13.84 14.30 5.50
C ALA A 397 -13.50 13.04 6.31
N ASN A 398 -14.46 12.49 7.07
CA ASN A 398 -14.26 11.34 7.93
C ASN A 398 -14.76 10.03 7.30
N ASN A 399 -15.41 10.09 6.14
CA ASN A 399 -15.94 8.92 5.47
C ASN A 399 -15.07 8.53 4.27
N ARG A 400 -14.12 7.60 4.46
CA ARG A 400 -13.27 7.04 3.39
C ARG A 400 -14.09 6.46 2.21
N GLY A 401 -15.31 5.99 2.47
CA GLY A 401 -16.19 5.42 1.48
C GLY A 401 -16.60 6.40 0.38
N THR A 402 -16.60 7.71 0.64
CA THR A 402 -16.95 8.73 -0.36
C THR A 402 -15.99 8.73 -1.54
N CYS A 403 -14.69 8.57 -1.28
CA CYS A 403 -13.67 8.44 -2.32
C CYS A 403 -13.80 7.10 -3.06
N TYR A 404 -14.16 6.02 -2.36
CA TYR A 404 -14.25 4.67 -2.91
C TYR A 404 -15.47 4.39 -3.77
N LEU A 405 -16.39 5.35 -3.89
CA LEU A 405 -17.43 5.29 -4.91
C LEU A 405 -16.87 5.54 -6.32
N CYS A 406 -15.80 6.30 -6.44
CA CYS A 406 -15.22 6.67 -7.74
C CYS A 406 -13.82 6.09 -7.95
N HIS A 407 -13.02 6.03 -6.88
CA HIS A 407 -11.70 5.43 -6.89
C HIS A 407 -11.76 3.99 -6.39
N PRO A 408 -10.94 3.07 -6.92
CA PRO A 408 -10.82 1.73 -6.39
C PRO A 408 -10.54 1.72 -4.89
N GLY A 409 -11.14 0.78 -4.15
CA GLY A 409 -10.71 0.49 -2.79
C GLY A 409 -11.73 -0.16 -1.87
N ALA A 410 -12.98 -0.33 -2.31
CA ALA A 410 -14.00 -1.01 -1.51
C ALA A 410 -13.66 -2.50 -1.32
N VAL A 411 -13.23 -3.19 -2.38
CA VAL A 411 -12.70 -4.58 -2.31
C VAL A 411 -11.21 -4.59 -2.67
N THR A 412 -10.79 -3.80 -3.65
CA THR A 412 -9.38 -3.72 -4.11
C THR A 412 -8.43 -2.98 -3.17
N GLN A 413 -8.92 -2.42 -2.07
CA GLN A 413 -8.09 -1.74 -1.07
C GLN A 413 -6.99 -0.83 -1.67
N CYS A 414 -7.30 0.09 -2.58
CA CYS A 414 -6.28 0.92 -3.26
C CYS A 414 -5.24 1.50 -2.29
N LEU A 415 -5.71 2.05 -1.15
CA LEU A 415 -4.87 2.41 -0.01
C LEU A 415 -4.68 1.19 0.93
N ARG A 416 -3.67 0.37 0.63
CA ARG A 416 -3.34 -0.89 1.34
C ARG A 416 -1.92 -0.97 1.87
N GLY A 417 -1.07 0.00 1.54
CA GLY A 417 0.30 0.07 2.05
C GLY A 417 0.37 0.33 3.55
N ALA A 418 1.57 0.60 4.05
CA ALA A 418 1.85 0.84 5.47
C ALA A 418 0.89 1.86 6.11
N MET A 419 0.55 2.93 5.39
CA MET A 419 -0.39 3.94 5.86
C MET A 419 -1.84 3.43 5.89
N GLY A 420 -2.26 2.70 4.85
CA GLY A 420 -3.64 2.17 4.73
C GLY A 420 -3.96 1.02 5.67
N LYS A 421 -2.93 0.27 6.08
CA LYS A 421 -3.02 -0.86 7.01
C LYS A 421 -3.01 -0.43 8.47
N ALA A 422 -2.56 0.79 8.78
CA ALA A 422 -2.47 1.29 10.14
C ALA A 422 -3.88 1.44 10.74
N VAL A 423 -4.12 0.78 11.88
CA VAL A 423 -5.41 0.79 12.58
C VAL A 423 -5.24 1.09 14.07
N ASP A 424 -6.27 1.67 14.68
CA ASP A 424 -6.34 1.86 16.12
C ASP A 424 -6.61 0.53 16.87
N ALA A 425 -6.68 0.58 18.20
CA ALA A 425 -6.97 -0.59 19.03
C ALA A 425 -8.35 -1.23 18.75
N SER A 426 -9.27 -0.48 18.14
CA SER A 426 -10.61 -0.94 17.76
C SER A 426 -10.66 -1.48 16.33
N GLY A 427 -9.56 -1.41 15.58
CA GLY A 427 -9.47 -1.83 14.18
C GLY A 427 -9.91 -0.76 13.18
N ASN A 428 -10.15 0.49 13.60
CA ASN A 428 -10.48 1.58 12.68
C ASN A 428 -9.20 2.08 11.98
N PRO A 429 -9.25 2.44 10.69
CA PRO A 429 -8.10 3.02 9.99
C PRO A 429 -7.60 4.30 10.69
N LEU A 430 -6.31 4.37 10.98
CA LEU A 430 -5.66 5.58 11.51
C LEU A 430 -5.51 6.68 10.46
N MET A 431 -5.50 6.29 9.18
CA MET A 431 -5.43 7.20 8.04
C MET A 431 -6.46 6.83 6.98
N THR A 432 -7.02 7.85 6.34
CA THR A 432 -7.96 7.74 5.23
C THR A 432 -7.40 8.50 4.02
N CYS A 433 -8.10 8.44 2.88
CA CYS A 433 -7.73 9.21 1.70
C CYS A 433 -7.67 10.72 2.03
N GLN A 434 -8.60 11.18 2.87
CA GLN A 434 -8.74 12.56 3.29
C GLN A 434 -7.60 13.05 4.20
N SER A 435 -6.94 12.14 4.94
CA SER A 435 -5.73 12.47 5.71
C SER A 435 -4.61 13.04 4.83
N CYS A 436 -4.58 12.67 3.55
CA CYS A 436 -3.53 13.08 2.61
C CYS A 436 -4.05 14.04 1.53
N HIS A 437 -5.26 13.82 1.00
CA HIS A 437 -5.79 14.57 -0.14
C HIS A 437 -6.87 15.59 0.24
N GLY A 438 -7.46 15.49 1.44
CA GLY A 438 -8.58 16.31 1.88
C GLY A 438 -9.94 15.85 1.36
N SER A 439 -10.96 16.67 1.61
CA SER A 439 -12.34 16.41 1.18
C SER A 439 -12.52 16.58 -0.33
N MET A 440 -13.65 16.12 -0.87
CA MET A 440 -13.99 16.24 -2.29
C MET A 440 -13.88 17.69 -2.80
N LYS A 441 -14.30 18.67 -1.99
CA LYS A 441 -14.18 20.10 -2.31
C LYS A 441 -12.73 20.57 -2.42
N ILE A 442 -11.84 20.08 -1.55
CA ILE A 442 -10.41 20.40 -1.58
C ILE A 442 -9.79 19.84 -2.86
N VAL A 443 -10.06 18.56 -3.14
CA VAL A 443 -9.59 17.87 -4.35
C VAL A 443 -10.10 18.56 -5.62
N GLY A 444 -11.33 19.08 -5.59
CA GLY A 444 -11.97 19.82 -6.68
C GLY A 444 -11.67 21.32 -6.74
N SER A 445 -10.75 21.83 -5.93
CA SER A 445 -10.37 23.25 -5.92
C SER A 445 -9.74 23.66 -7.25
N ALA A 446 -10.08 24.86 -7.74
CA ALA A 446 -9.43 25.46 -8.91
C ALA A 446 -7.93 25.73 -8.69
N ASN A 447 -7.51 25.86 -7.43
CA ASN A 447 -6.12 26.09 -7.05
C ASN A 447 -5.31 24.78 -7.01
N ARG A 448 -5.97 23.62 -7.19
CA ARG A 448 -5.31 22.32 -7.20
C ARG A 448 -5.05 21.81 -8.62
N VAL A 449 -3.80 21.48 -8.90
CA VAL A 449 -3.35 20.86 -10.15
C VAL A 449 -3.31 19.35 -9.96
N GLY A 450 -4.38 18.66 -10.36
CA GLY A 450 -4.51 17.21 -10.20
C GLY A 450 -3.36 16.43 -10.85
N TRP A 451 -2.99 15.29 -10.25
CA TRP A 451 -1.86 14.41 -10.62
C TRP A 451 -0.46 14.98 -10.37
N LEU A 452 -0.34 16.28 -10.10
CA LEU A 452 0.93 16.99 -9.87
C LEU A 452 1.05 17.52 -8.43
N GLN A 453 -0.06 17.98 -7.83
CA GLN A 453 -0.12 18.34 -6.40
C GLN A 453 -0.64 17.17 -5.58
N GLU A 454 0.27 16.25 -5.31
CA GLU A 454 0.03 15.05 -4.51
C GLU A 454 0.77 15.12 -3.16
N PRO A 455 0.34 14.34 -2.15
CA PRO A 455 1.00 14.28 -0.86
C PRO A 455 2.48 13.92 -1.00
N ASN A 456 3.31 14.53 -0.16
CA ASN A 456 4.74 14.24 -0.09
C ASN A 456 5.10 13.68 1.29
N CYS A 457 6.26 13.03 1.36
CA CYS A 457 6.66 12.26 2.54
C CYS A 457 6.89 13.17 3.75
N GLN A 458 7.58 14.30 3.55
CA GLN A 458 8.00 15.19 4.61
C GLN A 458 6.82 15.85 5.32
N ALA A 459 5.66 16.00 4.67
CA ALA A 459 4.45 16.52 5.30
C ALA A 459 3.97 15.69 6.51
N CYS A 460 4.41 14.43 6.63
CA CYS A 460 4.18 13.57 7.79
C CYS A 460 5.48 13.10 8.46
N HIS A 461 6.57 12.99 7.71
CA HIS A 461 7.84 12.43 8.16
C HIS A 461 8.91 13.52 8.30
N HIS A 462 8.98 14.12 9.48
CA HIS A 462 9.93 15.18 9.80
C HIS A 462 10.27 15.15 11.30
N ASP A 463 11.42 15.70 11.67
CA ASP A 463 11.87 15.83 13.07
C ASP A 463 11.77 14.52 13.85
N SER A 464 11.99 13.39 13.17
CA SER A 464 11.87 12.02 13.72
C SER A 464 10.44 11.62 14.14
N LYS A 465 9.43 12.39 13.74
CA LYS A 465 8.00 12.16 13.98
C LYS A 465 7.31 11.57 12.74
N ARG A 466 6.10 11.07 12.96
CA ARG A 466 5.21 10.50 11.94
C ARG A 466 3.79 10.97 12.21
N ASP A 467 3.39 12.06 11.57
CA ASP A 467 2.04 12.59 11.70
C ASP A 467 1.05 11.81 10.83
N LEU A 468 -0.23 11.83 11.22
CA LEU A 468 -1.30 11.09 10.55
C LEU A 468 -2.02 11.90 9.47
N VAL A 469 -1.69 13.18 9.30
CA VAL A 469 -2.34 14.09 8.36
C VAL A 469 -1.27 14.93 7.66
N ALA A 470 -1.32 14.99 6.32
CA ALA A 470 -0.30 15.65 5.50
C ALA A 470 -0.70 17.06 5.04
N ILE A 471 -1.92 17.49 5.34
CA ILE A 471 -2.49 18.74 4.84
C ILE A 471 -3.20 19.51 5.94
N ASP A 472 -3.32 20.82 5.74
CA ASP A 472 -4.35 21.61 6.38
C ASP A 472 -5.72 21.22 5.80
N GLN A 473 -6.61 20.66 6.62
CA GLN A 473 -7.93 20.19 6.16
C GLN A 473 -8.94 21.31 5.87
N GLN A 474 -8.63 22.56 6.20
CA GLN A 474 -9.44 23.72 5.84
C GLN A 474 -9.07 24.23 4.44
N TYR A 475 -7.78 24.34 4.16
CA TYR A 475 -7.29 24.96 2.92
C TYR A 475 -6.79 23.97 1.87
N GLY A 476 -6.52 22.72 2.25
CA GLY A 476 -5.95 21.70 1.37
C GLY A 476 -4.46 21.88 1.08
N THR A 477 -3.77 22.75 1.82
CA THR A 477 -2.35 23.03 1.65
C THR A 477 -1.52 21.95 2.33
N ILE A 478 -0.54 21.38 1.63
CA ILE A 478 0.37 20.38 2.17
C ILE A 478 1.30 21.02 3.21
N PHE A 479 1.54 20.33 4.33
CA PHE A 479 2.51 20.80 5.33
C PHE A 479 3.93 20.79 4.77
N THR A 480 4.68 21.86 5.01
CA THR A 480 6.05 22.04 4.52
C THR A 480 7.02 22.22 5.69
N PRO A 481 7.36 21.16 6.42
CA PRO A 481 8.36 21.24 7.48
C PRO A 481 9.74 21.55 6.90
N SER A 482 10.61 22.13 7.74
CA SER A 482 11.97 22.50 7.37
C SER A 482 12.88 21.27 7.20
N ASP A 483 12.64 20.19 7.95
CA ASP A 483 13.38 18.95 7.81
C ASP A 483 13.13 18.26 6.46
N GLN A 484 14.20 18.08 5.69
CA GLN A 484 14.17 17.51 4.35
C GLN A 484 14.67 16.05 4.29
N ARG A 485 14.93 15.38 5.42
CA ARG A 485 15.54 14.04 5.42
C ARG A 485 14.75 12.98 4.66
N PHE A 486 13.42 13.10 4.71
CA PHE A 486 12.50 12.21 4.00
C PHE A 486 11.87 12.89 2.78
N ALA A 487 12.33 14.07 2.40
CA ALA A 487 11.67 14.86 1.38
C ALA A 487 11.73 14.21 0.00
N THR A 488 10.59 14.28 -0.70
CA THR A 488 10.54 14.10 -2.15
C THR A 488 11.41 15.14 -2.85
N ASN A 489 11.93 14.85 -4.04
CA ASN A 489 12.76 15.82 -4.74
C ASN A 489 11.92 17.05 -5.16
N PRO A 490 12.39 18.28 -4.88
CA PRO A 490 11.71 19.48 -5.30
C PRO A 490 11.77 19.64 -6.83
N ASN A 491 10.73 20.23 -7.40
CA ASN A 491 10.63 20.53 -8.83
C ASN A 491 10.69 19.31 -9.76
N VAL A 492 10.17 18.16 -9.31
CA VAL A 492 10.09 16.93 -10.07
C VAL A 492 8.61 16.52 -10.16
N PRO A 493 8.00 16.56 -11.37
CA PRO A 493 8.62 16.62 -12.71
C PRO A 493 8.90 18.03 -13.24
N SER A 494 8.34 19.07 -12.63
CA SER A 494 8.52 20.45 -13.06
C SER A 494 8.46 21.40 -11.87
N ALA A 495 8.83 22.67 -12.09
CA ALA A 495 8.87 23.68 -11.05
C ALA A 495 7.56 23.74 -10.24
N GLY A 496 7.69 23.71 -8.91
CA GLY A 496 6.57 23.77 -7.97
C GLY A 496 5.92 22.43 -7.61
N PHE A 497 6.37 21.30 -8.18
CA PHE A 497 5.82 19.97 -7.85
C PHE A 497 6.88 19.02 -7.30
N SER A 498 6.46 18.10 -6.43
CA SER A 498 7.34 17.12 -5.79
C SER A 498 6.63 15.79 -5.67
N LEU A 499 6.85 14.91 -6.64
CA LEU A 499 6.14 13.64 -6.72
C LEU A 499 6.98 12.49 -6.20
N TYR A 500 6.41 11.73 -5.26
CA TYR A 500 7.00 10.51 -4.73
C TYR A 500 7.41 9.51 -5.83
N ARG A 501 6.48 9.19 -6.76
CA ARG A 501 6.71 8.25 -7.86
C ARG A 501 7.82 8.64 -8.84
N LEU A 502 8.27 9.89 -8.81
CA LEU A 502 9.35 10.40 -9.65
C LEU A 502 10.61 10.78 -8.86
N SER A 503 10.53 10.73 -7.54
CA SER A 503 11.65 11.07 -6.66
C SER A 503 12.66 9.93 -6.58
N LYS A 504 13.90 10.31 -6.31
CA LYS A 504 15.07 9.46 -6.17
C LYS A 504 15.77 9.72 -4.83
N GLY A 505 16.44 8.69 -4.33
CA GLY A 505 17.20 8.73 -3.10
C GLY A 505 18.55 8.02 -3.24
N HIS A 506 18.84 7.13 -2.27
CA HIS A 506 20.12 6.43 -2.17
C HIS A 506 20.51 5.71 -3.48
N GLY A 507 21.74 5.95 -3.94
CA GLY A 507 22.27 5.35 -5.17
C GLY A 507 21.56 5.80 -6.45
N GLY A 508 20.73 6.85 -6.40
CA GLY A 508 19.92 7.30 -7.54
C GLY A 508 18.69 6.44 -7.80
N LEU A 509 18.38 5.48 -6.92
CA LEU A 509 17.18 4.65 -7.00
C LEU A 509 15.93 5.49 -6.79
N ASN A 510 14.85 5.14 -7.50
CA ASN A 510 13.54 5.70 -7.25
C ASN A 510 13.04 5.26 -5.88
N CYS A 511 12.31 6.13 -5.19
CA CYS A 511 11.77 5.82 -3.86
C CYS A 511 10.97 4.51 -3.86
N GLU A 512 10.19 4.28 -4.92
CA GLU A 512 9.36 3.10 -5.11
C GLU A 512 10.16 1.79 -5.23
N SER A 513 11.44 1.85 -5.63
CA SER A 513 12.30 0.66 -5.65
C SER A 513 12.48 0.08 -4.24
N CYS A 514 12.61 0.93 -3.22
CA CYS A 514 12.78 0.44 -1.85
C CYS A 514 11.43 0.30 -1.13
N HIS A 515 10.54 1.26 -1.34
CA HIS A 515 9.32 1.42 -0.55
C HIS A 515 8.10 0.74 -1.16
N GLY A 516 8.09 0.39 -2.44
CA GLY A 516 6.89 -0.03 -3.16
C GLY A 516 6.14 1.17 -3.76
N PRO A 517 5.06 0.92 -4.51
CA PRO A 517 4.39 1.97 -5.28
C PRO A 517 3.53 2.88 -4.39
N THR A 518 3.12 4.04 -4.93
CA THR A 518 2.14 4.92 -4.26
C THR A 518 0.92 4.12 -3.77
N HIS A 519 0.36 4.42 -2.59
CA HIS A 519 -0.76 3.70 -1.96
C HIS A 519 -0.55 2.22 -1.57
N ALA A 520 0.51 1.55 -2.05
CA ALA A 520 0.89 0.20 -1.65
C ALA A 520 2.33 0.11 -1.13
N ILE A 521 2.81 1.19 -0.48
CA ILE A 521 4.09 1.22 0.22
C ILE A 521 4.18 0.03 1.18
N ASN A 522 5.25 -0.76 1.10
CA ASN A 522 5.42 -1.97 1.87
C ASN A 522 5.61 -1.68 3.38
N PRO A 523 5.11 -2.54 4.28
CA PRO A 523 4.38 -3.76 3.99
C PRO A 523 2.92 -3.48 3.63
N SER A 524 2.45 -4.13 2.56
CA SER A 524 1.05 -4.03 2.11
C SER A 524 0.15 -5.01 2.87
N ALA A 525 -1.14 -4.71 2.94
CA ALA A 525 -2.18 -5.67 3.36
C ALA A 525 -2.44 -6.75 2.29
N GLU A 526 -2.18 -6.45 1.02
CA GLU A 526 -2.25 -7.42 -0.08
C GLU A 526 -0.96 -8.25 -0.14
N ILE A 527 -1.10 -9.58 -0.17
CA ILE A 527 0.04 -10.49 -0.09
C ILE A 527 0.91 -10.45 -1.34
N ASN A 528 0.31 -10.26 -2.52
CA ASN A 528 1.02 -10.24 -3.79
C ASN A 528 1.99 -9.04 -3.90
N ASP A 529 1.67 -7.90 -3.29
CA ASP A 529 2.60 -6.75 -3.21
C ASP A 529 3.87 -7.07 -2.39
N ASN A 530 3.79 -8.01 -1.45
CA ASN A 530 4.89 -8.32 -0.54
C ASN A 530 5.85 -9.37 -1.11
N VAL A 531 5.47 -10.09 -2.18
CA VAL A 531 6.25 -11.17 -2.81
C VAL A 531 7.68 -10.73 -3.11
N GLN A 532 7.85 -9.59 -3.78
CA GLN A 532 9.17 -9.05 -4.10
C GLN A 532 9.99 -8.77 -2.84
N SER A 533 9.43 -8.05 -1.87
CA SER A 533 10.16 -7.69 -0.65
C SER A 533 10.60 -8.93 0.14
N ILE A 534 9.72 -9.93 0.29
CA ILE A 534 10.04 -11.18 0.97
C ILE A 534 11.17 -11.92 0.24
N ALA A 535 11.10 -12.01 -1.09
CA ALA A 535 12.14 -12.67 -1.87
C ALA A 535 13.51 -11.96 -1.78
N LEU A 536 13.52 -10.63 -1.64
CA LEU A 536 14.76 -9.86 -1.56
C LEU A 536 15.44 -9.94 -0.19
N GLN A 537 14.68 -9.79 0.90
CA GLN A 537 15.25 -9.63 2.26
C GLN A 537 14.73 -10.64 3.29
N GLY A 538 13.91 -11.61 2.88
CA GLY A 538 13.36 -12.64 3.76
C GLY A 538 12.13 -12.21 4.58
N HIS A 539 11.66 -10.97 4.44
CA HIS A 539 10.47 -10.48 5.13
C HIS A 539 9.73 -9.41 4.31
N ALA A 540 8.44 -9.23 4.63
CA ALA A 540 7.64 -8.16 4.04
C ALA A 540 8.09 -6.79 4.60
N GLY A 541 8.05 -5.76 3.76
CA GLY A 541 8.35 -4.38 4.17
C GLY A 541 9.20 -3.64 3.16
N THR A 542 9.41 -2.35 3.42
CA THR A 542 10.42 -1.55 2.70
C THR A 542 11.77 -2.30 2.72
N VAL A 543 12.46 -2.32 1.58
CA VAL A 543 13.80 -2.92 1.47
C VAL A 543 14.76 -2.16 2.39
N ALA A 544 15.19 -2.81 3.47
CA ALA A 544 16.02 -2.23 4.53
C ALA A 544 17.32 -3.00 4.76
N GLU A 545 17.43 -4.24 4.28
CA GLU A 545 18.67 -5.01 4.37
C GLU A 545 19.66 -4.60 3.27
N CYS A 546 20.76 -3.95 3.65
CA CYS A 546 21.75 -3.42 2.71
C CYS A 546 22.34 -4.50 1.79
N SER A 547 22.40 -5.75 2.27
CA SER A 547 22.88 -6.92 1.52
C SER A 547 22.05 -7.28 0.29
N VAL A 548 20.83 -6.71 0.18
CA VAL A 548 20.01 -6.79 -1.03
C VAL A 548 20.73 -6.16 -2.20
N CYS A 549 21.37 -5.00 -2.00
CA CYS A 549 22.03 -4.24 -3.08
C CYS A 549 23.56 -4.20 -2.96
N HIS A 550 24.14 -4.65 -1.85
CA HIS A 550 25.58 -4.63 -1.61
C HIS A 550 26.09 -6.03 -1.27
N ALA A 551 26.98 -6.57 -2.09
CA ALA A 551 27.65 -7.84 -1.82
C ALA A 551 28.56 -7.74 -0.58
N SER A 552 29.18 -6.56 -0.39
CA SER A 552 29.86 -6.16 0.84
C SER A 552 29.24 -4.85 1.32
N VAL A 553 28.61 -4.88 2.49
CA VAL A 553 27.94 -3.70 3.05
C VAL A 553 29.01 -2.74 3.60
N PRO A 554 29.11 -1.50 3.08
CA PRO A 554 30.06 -0.53 3.60
C PRO A 554 29.79 -0.22 5.08
N LEU A 555 30.84 -0.07 5.88
CA LEU A 555 30.73 0.46 7.23
C LEU A 555 30.64 1.99 7.15
N THR A 556 29.51 2.57 7.56
CA THR A 556 29.23 3.99 7.46
C THR A 556 28.30 4.46 8.57
N LYS A 557 28.46 5.71 8.98
CA LYS A 557 27.59 6.37 9.98
C LYS A 557 26.33 6.97 9.38
N ASP A 558 26.34 7.33 8.09
CA ASP A 558 25.26 8.08 7.44
C ASP A 558 25.21 7.91 5.91
N GLY A 559 25.99 6.99 5.34
CA GLY A 559 26.02 6.75 3.90
C GLY A 559 24.81 5.99 3.35
N GLY A 560 23.93 5.47 4.20
CA GLY A 560 22.71 4.78 3.82
C GLY A 560 21.57 5.73 3.44
N PRO A 561 20.41 5.18 3.02
CA PRO A 561 19.21 5.99 2.77
C PRO A 561 18.82 6.78 4.02
N HIS A 562 18.35 8.01 3.86
CA HIS A 562 17.91 8.88 4.96
C HIS A 562 18.97 9.11 6.05
N GLY A 563 20.26 9.01 5.72
CA GLY A 563 21.35 9.14 6.70
C GLY A 563 21.48 7.92 7.62
N MET A 564 20.98 6.75 7.21
CA MET A 564 21.12 5.52 7.99
C MET A 564 22.59 5.05 8.01
N HIS A 565 23.02 4.59 9.18
CA HIS A 565 24.28 3.88 9.34
C HIS A 565 24.15 2.40 8.95
N THR A 566 25.29 1.71 8.86
CA THR A 566 25.34 0.26 8.67
C THR A 566 24.62 -0.48 9.79
N ILE A 567 23.85 -1.52 9.48
CA ILE A 567 23.18 -2.36 10.48
C ILE A 567 23.93 -3.68 10.60
N GLY A 568 24.16 -4.18 11.82
CA GLY A 568 24.81 -5.47 12.06
C GLY A 568 25.93 -5.42 13.08
N ASN A 569 26.55 -6.58 13.33
CA ASN A 569 27.65 -6.72 14.29
C ASN A 569 28.87 -5.83 13.96
N ALA A 570 29.13 -5.57 12.67
CA ALA A 570 30.19 -4.67 12.26
C ALA A 570 29.98 -3.26 12.84
N TRP A 571 28.74 -2.75 12.78
CA TRP A 571 28.39 -1.46 13.40
C TRP A 571 28.43 -1.52 14.92
N VAL A 572 27.90 -2.58 15.53
CA VAL A 572 27.93 -2.73 16.99
C VAL A 572 29.36 -2.69 17.52
N SER A 573 30.32 -3.22 16.75
CA SER A 573 31.74 -3.21 17.14
C SER A 573 32.44 -1.85 16.93
N SER A 574 31.92 -0.98 16.06
CA SER A 574 32.59 0.26 15.65
C SER A 574 31.87 1.55 16.06
N HIS A 575 30.61 1.47 16.53
CA HIS A 575 29.82 2.66 16.80
C HIS A 575 30.36 3.48 17.97
N GLY A 576 31.08 2.85 18.91
CA GLY A 576 31.79 3.53 19.99
C GLY A 576 32.76 4.58 19.46
N ASP A 577 33.65 4.19 18.54
CA ASP A 577 34.58 5.10 17.87
C ASP A 577 33.82 6.25 17.16
N THR A 578 32.70 5.93 16.53
CA THR A 578 31.89 6.96 15.84
C THR A 578 31.35 8.00 16.83
N VAL A 579 30.88 7.57 18.00
CA VAL A 579 30.40 8.47 19.06
C VAL A 579 31.53 9.32 19.61
N GLU A 580 32.73 8.76 19.80
CA GLU A 580 33.90 9.52 20.28
C GLU A 580 34.31 10.64 19.31
N HIS A 581 34.22 10.39 18.00
CA HIS A 581 34.60 11.37 16.98
C HIS A 581 33.48 12.35 16.60
N SER A 582 32.21 11.95 16.73
CA SER A 582 31.07 12.70 16.17
C SER A 582 30.05 13.18 17.21
N SER A 583 30.29 12.91 18.50
CA SER A 583 29.34 13.10 19.61
C SER A 583 28.09 12.23 19.50
N ALA A 584 27.58 11.78 20.64
CA ALA A 584 26.31 11.05 20.73
C ALA A 584 25.12 11.86 20.20
N SER A 585 25.17 13.20 20.27
CA SER A 585 24.11 14.09 19.75
C SER A 585 23.80 13.86 18.27
N SER A 586 24.76 13.38 17.48
CA SER A 586 24.54 13.02 16.07
C SER A 586 23.54 11.86 15.87
N CYS A 587 23.37 11.01 16.89
CA CYS A 587 22.46 9.86 16.87
C CYS A 587 21.02 10.23 17.28
N ALA A 588 20.85 11.38 17.94
CA ALA A 588 19.61 11.78 18.61
C ALA A 588 18.41 11.90 17.66
N TYR A 589 18.64 12.26 16.39
CA TYR A 589 17.56 12.27 15.40
C TYR A 589 16.97 10.86 15.25
N CYS A 590 17.79 9.86 14.91
CA CYS A 590 17.26 8.51 14.65
C CYS A 590 16.90 7.74 15.93
N HIS A 591 17.62 7.99 17.04
CA HIS A 591 17.46 7.24 18.30
C HIS A 591 16.71 8.01 19.39
N GLY A 592 16.11 9.15 19.07
CA GLY A 592 15.40 10.01 20.02
C GLY A 592 16.34 10.97 20.77
N ALA A 593 15.83 12.14 21.12
CA ALA A 593 16.58 13.16 21.87
C ALA A 593 17.02 12.69 23.26
N ASP A 594 16.31 11.70 23.81
CA ASP A 594 16.62 11.02 25.07
C ASP A 594 17.42 9.72 24.89
N PHE A 595 17.77 9.36 23.65
CA PHE A 595 18.50 8.15 23.27
C PHE A 595 17.80 6.83 23.66
N LYS A 596 16.48 6.87 23.90
CA LYS A 596 15.67 5.70 24.27
C LYS A 596 15.04 4.97 23.08
N GLY A 597 15.48 5.33 21.87
CA GLY A 597 14.96 4.80 20.62
C GLY A 597 13.75 5.59 20.12
N SER A 598 13.57 5.57 18.80
CA SER A 598 12.44 6.22 18.13
C SER A 598 11.80 5.28 17.11
N ALA A 599 10.74 5.72 16.43
CA ALA A 599 10.20 4.96 15.31
C ALA A 599 11.22 4.74 14.18
N LEU A 600 12.30 5.52 14.11
CA LEU A 600 13.37 5.39 13.11
C LEU A 600 14.42 4.33 13.50
N SER A 601 14.63 4.06 14.79
CA SER A 601 15.55 3.01 15.26
C SER A 601 14.88 1.64 15.46
N GLU A 602 13.65 1.49 14.97
CA GLU A 602 12.86 0.28 15.10
C GLU A 602 13.35 -0.84 14.18
N LEU A 603 13.66 -2.00 14.76
CA LEU A 603 14.02 -3.20 14.01
C LEU A 603 12.83 -3.79 13.27
N LYS A 604 12.98 -4.11 11.99
CA LYS A 604 11.90 -4.71 11.17
C LYS A 604 11.80 -6.22 11.30
N VAL A 605 12.91 -6.86 11.67
CA VAL A 605 12.99 -8.28 12.00
C VAL A 605 13.73 -8.45 13.31
N ALA A 606 13.53 -9.58 13.97
CA ALA A 606 14.33 -9.92 15.13
C ALA A 606 15.81 -9.95 14.75
N LYS A 607 16.67 -9.34 15.58
CA LYS A 607 18.11 -9.32 15.36
C LYS A 607 18.86 -9.73 16.62
N THR A 608 19.97 -10.41 16.40
CA THR A 608 20.90 -10.83 17.43
C THR A 608 22.22 -10.09 17.21
N PHE A 609 22.70 -9.43 18.26
CA PHE A 609 23.94 -8.68 18.24
C PHE A 609 24.93 -9.21 19.28
N ASN A 610 26.18 -9.32 18.86
CA ASN A 610 27.30 -9.57 19.76
C ASN A 610 27.69 -8.24 20.41
N VAL A 611 27.67 -8.18 21.74
CA VAL A 611 28.01 -6.99 22.52
C VAL A 611 29.10 -7.32 23.53
N GLU A 612 29.68 -6.30 24.16
CA GLU A 612 30.63 -6.50 25.24
C GLU A 612 30.01 -7.35 26.37
N GLY A 613 30.61 -8.51 26.64
CA GLY A 613 30.14 -9.42 27.70
C GLY A 613 28.99 -10.36 27.32
N GLY A 614 28.58 -10.46 26.05
CA GLY A 614 27.65 -11.50 25.62
C GLY A 614 26.89 -11.23 24.32
N VAL A 615 25.69 -11.77 24.24
CA VAL A 615 24.80 -11.67 23.08
C VAL A 615 23.49 -11.02 23.51
N LYS A 616 23.00 -10.04 22.76
CA LYS A 616 21.66 -9.46 22.94
C LYS A 616 20.74 -9.82 21.79
N ASN A 617 19.52 -10.20 22.15
CA ASN A 617 18.46 -10.56 21.22
C ASN A 617 17.38 -9.50 21.29
N PHE A 618 16.99 -8.99 20.14
CA PHE A 618 15.94 -7.99 20.01
C PHE A 618 14.83 -8.53 19.13
N ALA A 619 13.59 -8.36 19.58
CA ALA A 619 12.42 -8.70 18.78
C ALA A 619 12.21 -7.69 17.65
N ALA A 620 11.48 -8.10 16.60
CA ALA A 620 10.94 -7.16 15.63
C ALA A 620 10.04 -6.13 16.33
N GLY A 621 10.13 -4.87 15.92
CA GLY A 621 9.43 -3.74 16.55
C GLY A 621 10.17 -3.11 17.74
N HIS A 622 11.29 -3.69 18.19
CA HIS A 622 12.10 -3.07 19.23
C HIS A 622 12.78 -1.80 18.70
N LYS A 623 12.66 -0.70 19.44
CA LYS A 623 13.31 0.58 19.13
C LYS A 623 14.68 0.61 19.78
N VAL A 624 15.73 0.44 18.98
CA VAL A 624 17.10 0.33 19.51
C VAL A 624 17.50 1.62 20.19
N SER A 625 18.02 1.49 21.41
CA SER A 625 18.39 2.57 22.33
C SER A 625 19.81 2.41 22.86
N CYS A 626 20.44 3.50 23.30
CA CYS A 626 21.73 3.42 23.99
C CYS A 626 21.61 2.63 25.31
N TYR A 627 20.46 2.74 25.97
CA TYR A 627 20.15 2.08 27.23
C TYR A 627 19.96 0.57 27.11
N ASP A 628 19.80 0.07 25.88
CA ASP A 628 19.74 -1.36 25.64
C ASP A 628 21.04 -2.05 26.01
N CYS A 629 22.19 -1.34 25.95
CA CYS A 629 23.53 -1.90 26.17
C CYS A 629 24.36 -1.14 27.22
N HIS A 630 24.12 0.16 27.38
CA HIS A 630 24.93 1.07 28.20
C HIS A 630 24.05 1.81 29.22
N ASN A 631 24.62 2.48 30.24
CA ASN A 631 23.86 3.38 31.11
C ASN A 631 23.65 4.78 30.49
N GLY A 632 23.40 4.82 29.19
CA GLY A 632 23.19 6.04 28.40
C GLY A 632 24.37 6.39 27.48
N PRO A 633 24.25 7.52 26.74
CA PRO A 633 25.17 7.88 25.66
C PRO A 633 26.58 8.32 26.11
N GLY A 634 26.75 8.64 27.40
CA GLY A 634 28.03 9.04 27.98
C GLY A 634 28.72 7.93 28.78
N ASP A 635 28.09 6.76 28.89
CA ASP A 635 28.64 5.64 29.63
C ASP A 635 29.75 4.98 28.80
N ARG A 636 31.01 5.19 29.23
CA ARG A 636 32.11 4.34 28.79
C ARG A 636 31.94 3.05 29.56
N VAL A 637 31.55 1.96 28.91
CA VAL A 637 31.71 0.64 29.54
C VAL A 637 33.18 0.54 29.90
N ALA A 638 33.48 0.59 31.19
CA ALA A 638 34.84 0.47 31.70
C ALA A 638 35.27 -0.99 31.60
N SER A 639 35.24 -1.58 30.40
CA SER A 639 35.49 -3.00 30.17
C SER A 639 36.97 -3.39 30.29
N ASN A 640 37.86 -2.48 30.72
CA ASN A 640 39.26 -2.82 31.01
C ASN A 640 39.82 -2.36 32.38
N LEU A 641 39.13 -1.58 33.21
CA LEU A 641 39.70 -1.20 34.53
C LEU A 641 39.52 -2.27 35.61
N LEU A 642 38.52 -3.16 35.49
CA LEU A 642 38.30 -4.24 36.48
C LEU A 642 39.22 -5.46 36.25
N GLN A 643 39.71 -5.70 35.04
CA GLN A 643 40.69 -6.77 34.79
C GLN A 643 42.13 -6.36 35.14
N PHE A 644 42.49 -5.08 34.99
CA PHE A 644 43.79 -4.57 35.45
C PHE A 644 43.87 -4.45 36.97
N THR A 645 42.77 -4.08 37.65
CA THR A 645 42.74 -4.05 39.13
C THR A 645 42.74 -5.45 39.75
N ALA A 646 42.04 -6.43 39.17
CA ALA A 646 42.10 -7.81 39.68
C ALA A 646 43.47 -8.48 39.48
N LYS A 647 44.11 -8.31 38.31
CA LYS A 647 45.46 -8.88 38.06
C LYS A 647 46.56 -8.16 38.85
N SER A 648 46.45 -6.84 39.04
CA SER A 648 47.42 -6.10 39.89
C SER A 648 47.22 -6.36 41.38
N GLN A 649 45.99 -6.59 41.85
CA GLN A 649 45.72 -7.00 43.23
C GLN A 649 46.21 -8.42 43.54
N LEU A 650 46.09 -9.38 42.61
CA LEU A 650 46.67 -10.71 42.77
C LEU A 650 48.21 -10.70 42.72
N ALA A 651 48.81 -9.88 41.86
CA ALA A 651 50.27 -9.75 41.77
C ALA A 651 50.89 -9.02 42.98
N ALA A 652 50.18 -8.07 43.59
CA ALA A 652 50.62 -7.37 44.80
C ALA A 652 50.47 -8.27 46.05
N LYS A 653 49.42 -9.10 46.13
CA LYS A 653 49.19 -10.01 47.27
C LYS A 653 50.23 -11.14 47.36
N GLN A 654 50.79 -11.57 46.22
CA GLN A 654 51.84 -12.59 46.18
C GLN A 654 53.25 -12.06 46.47
N LYS A 655 53.50 -10.74 46.45
CA LYS A 655 54.85 -10.18 46.62
C LYS A 655 55.16 -9.54 47.97
N THR A 656 54.17 -9.13 48.78
CA THR A 656 54.46 -8.32 49.99
C THR A 656 53.84 -8.82 51.29
N GLY A 657 52.97 -9.83 51.26
CA GLY A 657 52.51 -10.53 52.47
C GLY A 657 51.89 -9.66 53.59
N ASN A 658 51.40 -8.44 53.30
CA ASN A 658 50.91 -7.54 54.35
C ASN A 658 49.63 -6.79 53.97
N ALA A 659 48.67 -6.74 54.88
CA ALA A 659 47.24 -6.48 54.63
C ALA A 659 46.79 -5.02 54.80
N ASN A 660 47.67 -4.02 54.65
CA ASN A 660 47.34 -2.62 54.96
C ASN A 660 47.75 -1.61 53.87
N VAL A 661 47.19 -1.74 52.65
CA VAL A 661 47.35 -0.73 51.57
C VAL A 661 46.01 -0.09 51.17
N SER A 662 44.93 -0.27 51.94
CA SER A 662 43.60 0.21 51.51
C SER A 662 43.27 1.66 51.87
N TRP A 663 44.11 2.39 52.63
CA TRP A 663 43.71 3.69 53.20
C TRP A 663 44.29 4.95 52.53
N ASN A 664 45.37 4.87 51.75
CA ASN A 664 46.01 6.07 51.19
C ASN A 664 45.52 6.46 49.77
N ILE A 665 44.85 5.57 49.03
CA ILE A 665 44.33 5.88 47.68
C ILE A 665 42.94 6.55 47.75
N LEU A 666 42.13 6.20 48.75
CA LEU A 666 40.81 6.82 48.96
C LEU A 666 40.90 8.28 49.43
N LYS A 667 41.99 8.66 50.11
CA LYS A 667 42.21 10.05 50.54
C LYS A 667 42.60 10.98 49.38
N TYR A 668 43.27 10.47 48.34
CA TYR A 668 43.68 11.26 47.18
C TYR A 668 42.50 11.65 46.26
N LEU A 669 41.40 10.89 46.29
CA LEU A 669 40.22 11.13 45.45
C LEU A 669 39.14 11.99 46.13
N HIS A 670 39.26 12.28 47.43
CA HIS A 670 38.24 13.03 48.18
C HIS A 670 38.59 14.52 48.40
N GLU A 671 39.81 14.98 48.09
CA GLU A 671 40.29 16.31 48.50
C GLU A 671 40.56 17.35 47.38
N LYS A 672 40.12 17.16 46.11
CA LYS A 672 40.24 18.22 45.08
C LYS A 672 39.04 18.36 44.12
N PRO A 673 38.22 19.44 44.23
CA PRO A 673 37.10 19.73 43.32
C PRO A 673 37.44 20.51 42.03
N GLU A 674 38.71 20.71 41.67
CA GLU A 674 39.10 21.60 40.56
C GLU A 674 39.85 20.86 39.45
N ALA A 675 39.10 20.25 38.53
CA ALA A 675 39.58 19.82 37.21
C ALA A 675 38.42 19.79 36.19
N LYS A 676 37.67 20.90 36.11
CA LYS A 676 36.75 21.20 35.01
C LYS A 676 37.03 22.63 34.54
N MET A 677 37.85 22.78 33.49
CA MET A 677 37.78 23.83 32.46
C MET A 677 39.15 23.97 31.79
N GLY A 678 39.15 23.84 30.46
CA GLY A 678 40.31 24.15 29.63
C GLY A 678 40.40 23.20 28.45
N ILE A 679 39.73 23.55 27.35
CA ILE A 679 40.32 23.65 25.99
C ILE A 679 39.21 24.23 25.10
N ALA A 680 39.30 25.54 24.90
CA ALA A 680 38.79 26.25 23.73
C ALA A 680 39.92 27.19 23.28
N LYS A 681 40.20 27.18 21.97
CA LYS A 681 41.21 27.95 21.21
C LYS A 681 42.67 27.45 21.26
N GLN A 682 43.04 26.65 20.25
CA GLN A 682 43.87 27.10 19.13
C GLN A 682 43.47 26.34 17.87
#